data_AF-A0A565AYG9-F1
#
_entry.id   AF-A0A565AYG9-F1
#
_cell.length_a   1.000
_cell.length_b   1.000
_cell.length_c   1.000
_cell.angle_alpha   90.00
_cell.angle_beta   90.00
_cell.angle_gamma   90.00
#
_symmetry.space_group_name_H-M   'P 1'
#
loop_
_entity.id
_entity.type
_entity.pdbx_description
1 polymer ?
#
loop_
_entity_poly.entity_id
_entity_poly.type
_entity_poly.pdbx_seq_one_letter_code
_entity_poly.pdbx_strand_id
1 'polypeptide(L)'
;MNKVRRQKRKKGAEEDFVSSLPDVILQHILSFIPTKFVIRTSLLSKRWRHVWLDTPSVSFDINSIPEAALVNETLSRYTVPKLMRFKLHINKTNNTPHLHKWIEFAMSRNVEKLSLKFMFAREYTVPDFFYISSSVKQLTITLHLAPTSSVSWTSLKSLSLNCCSRISNDSLAKILSGCSILESLRLYQCNEITFLDLSKSLGLRTLDMLENLRHVEKLTLGASFLQAKALTLETHISQYVIPGVEKVLQNSPDLKKLTVHITINCNTIQGWYLDKYLDSQGLNPDQCWKSIDGVRWNKTCPDVESKHLDTHMLQYTKALEKMFLWGNRYFRFIEMVPALSHNNKVSIAFSHFWVYRRWVCVSVHFPFKSKLVMAKKERPRPEKLSVYLYIPNIVGYIRVLLNCVAFAVCFSNKTLFSLLYFFSFCCDAVDGWCARRFNQVSTFGAVLDMVTDRVSTACLLVILSQVYRPSLVFLSLLALDIASHWLQMYSTFLAGKSSHKDVKDSTSWLFRLYYGNRIFMCYCCVSCEVLYIILLLIAKNQTQNLLNVVVATLTQISPLSFLLALTLFGWSMKQTVNIIQMKTAADVCVLGESDTDTSALSLSENFSLFSAMAKPVAIEVYNPNGKYRVVSTKPMPGTRWINLLIDQGCRVEICHLKKTILSVEDIVDLIGDKCDGVIGQLTEDWGETLFSALSKAGGKAFSNMAVGYNNVDVEAANKYNIAVGNTPGVLTETTAELAASLSLAAARRIVEADGFMRAGLYEGWLPHLFVGNLLKGQTVGVIGAGRIGSAYARMMVEGFKMNLIYYDLYQSTRLEKFVTAYGQFLKANGEQPVTWKRASSMEEVLREADLISLHPVLDKTTYHLVNKERLAIMKKEAILVNCSRGPVIDEAALVDHLRENPMFRVGLDVFEEEPFMKPGLADMKNAVVVPHIASASKWTREGMATLAALNVLGRIKGYPIWNDPNRVDPFLNENASPPAASPSIVNSKALGLPVSKL
;
A
#
# COMPACT_ATOMS: atom_id res chain seq x y z
N MET A 1 -53.70 -29.34 42.53
CA MET A 1 -53.23 -30.54 41.80
C MET A 1 -54.37 -31.02 40.91
N ASN A 2 -54.29 -31.28 39.61
CA ASN A 2 -53.28 -31.07 38.58
C ASN A 2 -54.09 -31.00 37.26
N LYS A 3 -54.10 -29.85 36.57
CA LYS A 3 -54.65 -29.72 35.22
C LYS A 3 -53.65 -30.31 34.23
N VAL A 4 -53.85 -31.55 33.83
CA VAL A 4 -53.21 -32.12 32.64
C VAL A 4 -54.27 -32.81 31.80
N ARG A 5 -54.72 -32.16 30.73
CA ARG A 5 -54.89 -32.81 29.42
C ARG A 5 -55.21 -31.80 28.31
N ARG A 6 -54.47 -32.01 27.22
CA ARG A 6 -54.70 -31.61 25.82
C ARG A 6 -54.39 -30.15 25.43
N GLN A 7 -53.25 -29.97 24.77
CA GLN A 7 -53.25 -29.58 23.36
C GLN A 7 -52.02 -30.13 22.61
N LYS A 8 -52.32 -30.85 21.52
CA LYS A 8 -51.40 -31.30 20.48
C LYS A 8 -51.08 -30.11 19.55
N ARG A 9 -49.83 -30.04 19.11
CA ARG A 9 -49.32 -29.48 17.84
C ARG A 9 -49.72 -28.04 17.46
N LYS A 10 -48.75 -27.14 17.57
CA LYS A 10 -48.34 -26.28 16.44
C LYS A 10 -46.84 -26.46 16.19
N LYS A 11 -46.53 -26.97 14.98
CA LYS A 11 -45.21 -26.94 14.34
C LYS A 11 -44.99 -25.50 13.85
N GLY A 12 -43.75 -25.00 13.96
CA GLY A 12 -43.23 -23.87 13.20
C GLY A 12 -43.40 -22.50 13.86
N ALA A 13 -42.44 -22.11 14.69
CA ALA A 13 -42.05 -20.72 14.89
C ALA A 13 -40.60 -20.76 15.39
N GLU A 14 -39.66 -20.18 14.65
CA GLU A 14 -38.35 -19.85 15.19
C GLU A 14 -38.55 -19.05 16.48
N GLU A 15 -37.90 -19.47 17.57
CA GLU A 15 -37.96 -18.73 18.82
C GLU A 15 -37.35 -17.35 18.59
N ASP A 16 -38.18 -16.30 18.64
CA ASP A 16 -37.73 -14.92 18.58
C ASP A 16 -37.04 -14.56 19.90
N PHE A 17 -35.77 -14.94 19.98
CA PHE A 17 -34.91 -14.71 21.14
C PHE A 17 -34.81 -13.22 21.47
N VAL A 18 -34.90 -12.33 20.48
CA VAL A 18 -34.87 -10.88 20.71
C VAL A 18 -36.15 -10.44 21.42
N SER A 19 -37.31 -10.93 20.98
CA SER A 19 -38.60 -10.77 21.69
C SER A 19 -38.68 -11.51 23.03
N SER A 20 -37.63 -12.24 23.46
CA SER A 20 -37.53 -12.82 24.80
C SER A 20 -36.71 -11.96 25.78
N LEU A 21 -35.92 -11.00 25.28
CA LEU A 21 -35.06 -10.16 26.11
C LEU A 21 -35.87 -9.23 27.02
N PRO A 22 -35.41 -8.94 28.25
CA PRO A 22 -35.99 -7.91 29.11
C PRO A 22 -36.04 -6.53 28.43
N ASP A 23 -37.08 -5.74 28.71
CA ASP A 23 -37.27 -4.42 28.10
C ASP A 23 -36.07 -3.49 28.33
N VAL A 24 -35.39 -3.58 29.47
CA VAL A 24 -34.19 -2.80 29.78
C VAL A 24 -33.06 -3.06 28.78
N ILE A 25 -32.88 -4.32 28.36
CA ILE A 25 -31.86 -4.70 27.37
C ILE A 25 -32.29 -4.23 25.98
N LEU A 26 -33.57 -4.41 25.64
CA LEU A 26 -34.12 -3.93 24.37
C LEU A 26 -33.97 -2.41 24.24
N GLN A 27 -34.29 -1.66 25.29
CA GLN A 27 -34.14 -0.20 25.35
C GLN A 27 -32.68 0.23 25.22
N HIS A 28 -31.75 -0.49 25.83
CA HIS A 28 -30.31 -0.24 25.67
C HIS A 28 -29.86 -0.46 24.22
N ILE A 29 -30.27 -1.56 23.59
CA ILE A 29 -29.97 -1.86 22.17
C ILE A 29 -30.55 -0.78 21.25
N LEU A 30 -31.83 -0.43 21.45
CA LEU A 30 -32.53 0.58 20.66
C LEU A 30 -31.92 1.97 20.84
N SER A 31 -31.23 2.26 21.95
CA SER A 31 -30.57 3.55 22.19
C SER A 31 -29.46 3.89 21.18
N PHE A 32 -28.95 2.89 20.45
CA PHE A 32 -27.93 3.07 19.40
C PHE A 32 -28.53 3.36 18.01
N ILE A 33 -29.86 3.28 17.86
CA ILE A 33 -30.56 3.36 16.57
C ILE A 33 -31.33 4.69 16.47
N PRO A 34 -31.45 5.32 15.28
CA PRO A 34 -32.27 6.53 15.13
C PRO A 34 -33.76 6.29 15.46
N THR A 35 -34.40 7.27 16.10
CA THR A 35 -35.76 7.15 16.68
C THR A 35 -36.82 6.70 15.67
N LYS A 36 -36.72 7.13 14.41
CA LYS A 36 -37.64 6.70 13.34
C LYS A 36 -37.65 5.17 13.14
N PHE A 37 -36.49 4.52 13.23
CA PHE A 37 -36.39 3.07 13.10
C PHE A 37 -36.79 2.36 14.39
N VAL A 38 -36.48 2.96 15.55
CA VAL A 38 -36.94 2.47 16.85
C VAL A 38 -38.46 2.45 16.93
N ILE A 39 -39.17 3.48 16.48
CA ILE A 39 -40.64 3.47 16.48
C ILE A 39 -41.19 2.39 15.55
N ARG A 40 -40.53 2.12 14.40
CA ARG A 40 -40.95 1.05 13.47
C ARG A 40 -40.90 -0.35 14.08
N THR A 41 -40.08 -0.59 15.12
CA THR A 41 -40.07 -1.87 15.82
C THR A 41 -41.40 -2.16 16.52
N SER A 42 -42.25 -1.14 16.74
CA SER A 42 -43.62 -1.30 17.25
C SER A 42 -44.51 -2.22 16.40
N LEU A 43 -44.14 -2.45 15.13
CA LEU A 43 -44.85 -3.33 14.21
C LEU A 43 -44.49 -4.82 14.40
N LEU A 44 -43.39 -5.12 15.11
CA LEU A 44 -42.90 -6.49 15.25
C LEU A 44 -43.85 -7.37 16.08
N SER A 45 -44.40 -6.84 17.16
CA SER A 45 -45.49 -7.51 17.90
C SER A 45 -46.21 -6.56 18.86
N LYS A 46 -47.30 -7.04 19.47
CA LYS A 46 -48.02 -6.31 20.52
C LYS A 46 -47.11 -5.87 21.68
N ARG A 47 -46.09 -6.66 22.01
CA ARG A 47 -45.12 -6.35 23.07
C ARG A 47 -44.25 -5.14 22.71
N TRP A 48 -43.75 -5.10 21.48
CA TRP A 48 -42.83 -4.05 21.02
C TRP A 48 -43.50 -2.69 20.83
N ARG A 49 -44.84 -2.64 20.79
CA ARG A 49 -45.63 -1.42 20.56
C ARG A 49 -45.26 -0.26 21.47
N HIS A 50 -44.80 -0.55 22.69
CA HIS A 50 -44.53 0.46 23.73
C HIS A 50 -43.07 0.50 24.18
N VAL A 51 -42.21 -0.42 23.72
CA VAL A 51 -40.80 -0.52 24.19
C VAL A 51 -39.99 0.73 23.88
N TRP A 52 -40.32 1.42 22.77
CA TRP A 52 -39.63 2.63 22.35
C TRP A 52 -39.92 3.85 23.26
N LEU A 53 -41.01 3.86 24.02
CA LEU A 53 -41.45 4.99 24.84
C LEU A 53 -40.46 5.33 25.98
N ASP A 54 -39.69 4.34 26.41
CA ASP A 54 -38.74 4.42 27.51
C ASP A 54 -37.27 4.38 27.06
N THR A 55 -36.99 4.47 25.75
CA THR A 55 -35.60 4.42 25.27
C THR A 55 -34.83 5.66 25.71
N PRO A 56 -33.58 5.52 26.21
CA PRO A 56 -32.82 6.63 26.77
C PRO A 56 -32.17 7.56 25.71
N SER A 57 -32.43 7.34 24.41
CA SER A 57 -31.83 8.11 23.32
C SER A 57 -32.89 8.49 22.29
N VAL A 58 -32.93 9.78 21.95
CA VAL A 58 -33.83 10.34 20.94
C VAL A 58 -33.02 11.05 19.86
N SER A 59 -33.28 10.75 18.59
CA SER A 59 -32.56 11.31 17.44
C SER A 59 -33.49 11.54 16.26
N PHE A 60 -33.60 12.80 15.82
CA PHE A 60 -34.33 13.23 14.64
C PHE A 60 -33.40 13.88 13.61
N ASP A 61 -33.55 13.50 12.34
CA ASP A 61 -32.87 14.10 11.19
C ASP A 61 -33.94 14.54 10.17
N ILE A 62 -34.16 15.85 10.07
CA ILE A 62 -35.31 16.48 9.43
C ILE A 62 -34.84 17.20 8.16
N ASN A 63 -35.08 16.56 7.02
CA ASN A 63 -34.64 17.04 5.69
C ASN A 63 -35.76 17.72 4.87
N SER A 64 -37.03 17.69 5.32
CA SER A 64 -38.21 18.27 4.65
C SER A 64 -39.31 18.72 5.65
N ILE A 65 -40.35 19.46 5.19
CA ILE A 65 -41.49 19.94 6.00
C ILE A 65 -42.78 19.16 5.61
N PRO A 66 -43.74 18.84 6.51
CA PRO A 66 -43.82 19.07 7.96
C PRO A 66 -43.81 17.75 8.77
N GLU A 67 -42.65 17.33 9.27
CA GLU A 67 -42.56 16.29 10.33
C GLU A 67 -42.70 16.90 11.76
N ALA A 68 -42.94 18.21 11.91
CA ALA A 68 -43.04 18.84 13.23
C ALA A 68 -44.19 18.26 14.09
N ALA A 69 -45.33 17.96 13.46
CA ALA A 69 -46.44 17.26 14.12
C ALA A 69 -46.03 15.86 14.60
N LEU A 70 -45.27 15.13 13.78
CA LEU A 70 -44.74 13.81 14.12
C LEU A 70 -43.75 13.88 15.29
N VAL A 71 -42.86 14.87 15.31
CA VAL A 71 -41.94 15.09 16.43
C VAL A 71 -42.72 15.42 17.69
N ASN A 72 -43.69 16.33 17.63
CA ASN A 72 -44.55 16.66 18.77
C ASN A 72 -45.32 15.44 19.31
N GLU A 73 -45.94 14.65 18.43
CA GLU A 73 -46.66 13.43 18.79
C GLU A 73 -45.73 12.36 19.36
N THR A 74 -44.52 12.25 18.82
CA THR A 74 -43.51 11.32 19.33
C THR A 74 -43.08 11.72 20.73
N LEU A 75 -42.69 12.99 20.92
CA LEU A 75 -42.22 13.50 22.21
C LEU A 75 -43.32 13.48 23.29
N SER A 76 -44.58 13.70 22.93
CA SER A 76 -45.70 13.64 23.90
C SER A 76 -45.95 12.24 24.45
N ARG A 77 -45.52 11.20 23.74
CA ARG A 77 -45.67 9.80 24.15
C ARG A 77 -44.48 9.28 24.97
N TYR A 78 -43.31 9.93 24.91
CA TYR A 78 -42.13 9.49 25.65
C TYR A 78 -42.33 9.61 27.17
N THR A 79 -42.08 8.50 27.88
CA THR A 79 -42.29 8.37 29.33
C THR A 79 -41.01 8.41 30.16
N VAL A 80 -39.84 8.36 29.51
CA VAL A 80 -38.55 8.27 30.21
C VAL A 80 -38.28 9.48 31.13
N PRO A 81 -37.90 9.27 32.40
CA PRO A 81 -37.63 10.36 33.35
C PRO A 81 -36.28 11.06 33.08
N LYS A 82 -35.31 10.34 32.49
CA LYS A 82 -33.97 10.87 32.19
C LYS A 82 -33.48 10.46 30.80
N LEU A 83 -33.03 11.42 29.99
CA LEU A 83 -32.46 11.18 28.66
C LEU A 83 -30.93 11.08 28.70
N MET A 84 -30.36 10.02 28.11
CA MET A 84 -28.90 9.92 27.92
C MET A 84 -28.44 10.71 26.70
N ARG A 85 -29.25 10.76 25.63
CA ARG A 85 -28.90 11.47 24.39
C ARG A 85 -30.13 12.06 23.72
N PHE A 86 -30.02 13.31 23.28
CA PHE A 86 -31.00 13.96 22.42
C PHE A 86 -30.28 14.61 21.22
N LYS A 87 -30.62 14.20 20.00
CA LYS A 87 -30.07 14.73 18.75
C LYS A 87 -31.17 15.27 17.85
N LEU A 88 -31.03 16.51 17.43
CA LEU A 88 -31.93 17.17 16.49
C LEU A 88 -31.10 17.78 15.36
N HIS A 89 -31.34 17.34 14.12
CA HIS A 89 -30.70 17.86 12.92
C HIS A 89 -31.77 18.38 11.96
N ILE A 90 -31.71 19.65 11.55
CA ILE A 90 -32.72 20.26 10.67
C ILE A 90 -32.05 21.01 9.51
N ASN A 91 -32.43 20.63 8.28
CA ASN A 91 -31.83 21.16 7.06
C ASN A 91 -32.67 22.20 6.31
N LYS A 92 -33.96 22.40 6.61
CA LYS A 92 -34.83 23.43 5.96
C LYS A 92 -35.77 24.09 6.97
N THR A 93 -35.97 25.41 6.88
CA THR A 93 -36.56 26.24 7.96
C THR A 93 -37.94 26.82 7.66
N ASN A 94 -39.01 26.12 8.09
CA ASN A 94 -40.28 26.78 8.47
C ASN A 94 -40.74 26.40 9.91
N ASN A 95 -39.95 25.61 10.67
CA ASN A 95 -40.38 25.02 11.95
C ASN A 95 -39.87 25.74 13.22
N THR A 96 -39.36 26.97 13.10
CA THR A 96 -38.83 27.78 14.21
C THR A 96 -39.75 27.86 15.45
N PRO A 97 -41.09 27.93 15.34
CA PRO A 97 -41.97 28.01 16.51
C PRO A 97 -41.94 26.78 17.43
N HIS A 98 -41.60 25.59 16.93
CA HIS A 98 -41.60 24.35 17.71
C HIS A 98 -40.28 24.05 18.42
N LEU A 99 -39.19 24.70 18.01
CA LEU A 99 -37.84 24.47 18.56
C LEU A 99 -37.79 24.66 20.07
N HIS A 100 -38.50 25.68 20.57
CA HIS A 100 -38.57 25.97 22.00
C HIS A 100 -39.12 24.76 22.79
N LYS A 101 -40.26 24.20 22.35
CA LYS A 101 -40.91 23.05 23.01
C LYS A 101 -40.04 21.79 22.98
N TRP A 102 -39.29 21.57 21.91
CA TRP A 102 -38.41 20.39 21.79
C TRP A 102 -37.17 20.50 22.67
N ILE A 103 -36.60 21.70 22.78
CA ILE A 103 -35.50 21.99 23.71
C ILE A 103 -36.01 21.85 25.14
N GLU A 104 -37.16 22.44 25.48
CA GLU A 104 -37.81 22.34 26.78
C GLU A 104 -38.06 20.87 27.17
N PHE A 105 -38.57 20.05 26.26
CA PHE A 105 -38.72 18.61 26.47
C PHE A 105 -37.38 17.95 26.83
N ALA A 106 -36.32 18.17 26.05
CA ALA A 106 -35.02 17.54 26.32
C ALA A 106 -34.43 17.98 27.68
N MET A 107 -34.59 19.25 28.03
CA MET A 107 -34.09 19.81 29.29
C MET A 107 -34.90 19.32 30.50
N SER A 108 -36.23 19.23 30.39
CA SER A 108 -37.10 18.70 31.46
C SER A 108 -36.81 17.23 31.81
N ARG A 109 -36.13 16.50 30.91
CA ARG A 109 -35.69 15.11 31.11
C ARG A 109 -34.20 14.99 31.44
N ASN A 110 -33.56 16.03 31.97
CA ASN A 110 -32.17 16.00 32.46
C ASN A 110 -31.17 15.37 31.47
N VAL A 111 -31.20 15.81 30.22
CA VAL A 111 -30.41 15.21 29.13
C VAL A 111 -28.90 15.29 29.37
N GLU A 112 -28.18 14.17 29.21
CA GLU A 112 -26.71 14.17 29.38
C GLU A 112 -25.94 14.58 28.12
N LYS A 113 -26.38 14.15 26.93
CA LYS A 113 -25.73 14.47 25.64
C LYS A 113 -26.70 15.16 24.71
N LEU A 114 -26.49 16.45 24.45
CA LEU A 114 -27.38 17.27 23.64
C LEU A 114 -26.69 17.72 22.34
N SER A 115 -27.29 17.41 21.19
CA SER A 115 -26.78 17.80 19.88
C SER A 115 -27.88 18.48 19.06
N LEU A 116 -27.73 19.78 18.80
CA LEU A 116 -28.70 20.61 18.10
C LEU A 116 -28.05 21.25 16.86
N LYS A 117 -28.28 20.68 15.68
CA LYS A 117 -27.70 21.14 14.40
C LYS A 117 -28.78 21.68 13.46
N PHE A 118 -28.63 22.91 13.02
CA PHE A 118 -29.56 23.61 12.13
C PHE A 118 -28.76 24.39 11.10
N MET A 119 -28.98 24.12 9.82
CA MET A 119 -28.20 24.76 8.75
C MET A 119 -28.69 26.16 8.38
N PHE A 120 -29.97 26.48 8.60
CA PHE A 120 -30.57 27.76 8.18
C PHE A 120 -31.35 28.51 9.28
N ALA A 121 -31.38 28.01 10.53
CA ALA A 121 -32.12 28.63 11.64
C ALA A 121 -31.31 29.73 12.35
N ARG A 122 -30.73 30.65 11.57
CA ARG A 122 -29.75 31.65 12.06
C ARG A 122 -30.35 32.75 12.94
N GLU A 123 -31.67 32.88 12.97
CA GLU A 123 -32.41 33.95 13.68
C GLU A 123 -33.06 33.51 15.00
N TYR A 124 -32.93 32.23 15.38
CA TYR A 124 -33.50 31.73 16.63
C TYR A 124 -32.56 31.92 17.82
N THR A 125 -33.03 32.64 18.84
CA THR A 125 -32.33 32.77 20.13
C THR A 125 -32.80 31.69 21.09
N VAL A 126 -31.84 30.97 21.67
CA VAL A 126 -32.12 29.93 22.65
C VAL A 126 -32.58 30.55 23.98
N PRO A 127 -33.66 30.04 24.62
CA PRO A 127 -34.22 30.62 25.85
C PRO A 127 -33.29 30.50 27.07
N ASP A 128 -33.48 31.37 28.06
CA ASP A 128 -32.57 31.49 29.22
C ASP A 128 -32.45 30.20 30.06
N PHE A 129 -33.52 29.41 30.19
CA PHE A 129 -33.49 28.14 30.93
C PHE A 129 -32.46 27.16 30.36
N PHE A 130 -32.11 27.28 29.08
CA PHE A 130 -31.13 26.42 28.43
C PHE A 130 -29.74 26.57 29.03
N TYR A 131 -29.41 27.77 29.49
CA TYR A 131 -28.10 28.11 30.05
C TYR A 131 -27.95 27.65 31.50
N ILE A 132 -29.01 27.14 32.13
CA ILE A 132 -29.00 26.63 33.51
C ILE A 132 -29.26 25.12 33.46
N SER A 133 -28.20 24.33 33.49
CA SER A 133 -28.30 22.86 33.50
C SER A 133 -27.16 22.20 34.27
N SER A 134 -27.54 21.36 35.22
CA SER A 134 -26.61 20.50 35.96
C SER A 134 -26.48 19.09 35.38
N SER A 135 -27.19 18.75 34.29
CA SER A 135 -27.23 17.39 33.74
C SER A 135 -26.44 17.22 32.44
N VAL A 136 -26.33 18.27 31.62
CA VAL A 136 -25.67 18.21 30.31
C VAL A 136 -24.16 18.06 30.48
N LYS A 137 -23.62 16.92 30.02
CA LYS A 137 -22.18 16.59 30.01
C LYS A 137 -21.51 16.90 28.68
N GLN A 138 -22.26 16.80 27.58
CA GLN A 138 -21.77 17.07 26.23
C GLN A 138 -22.79 17.89 25.43
N LEU A 139 -22.35 19.01 24.88
CA LEU A 139 -23.18 19.92 24.08
C LEU A 139 -22.58 20.16 22.70
N THR A 140 -23.37 20.01 21.64
CA THR A 140 -23.02 20.39 20.27
C THR A 140 -24.14 21.25 19.70
N ILE A 141 -23.83 22.46 19.24
CA ILE A 141 -24.84 23.43 18.82
C ILE A 141 -24.38 24.24 17.61
N THR A 142 -25.33 24.56 16.71
CA THR A 142 -25.09 25.48 15.58
C THR A 142 -25.96 26.74 15.60
N LEU A 143 -26.73 26.95 16.68
CA LEU A 143 -27.59 28.12 16.85
C LEU A 143 -26.85 29.31 17.43
N HIS A 144 -27.48 30.47 17.38
CA HIS A 144 -27.01 31.67 18.07
C HIS A 144 -27.18 31.54 19.58
N LEU A 145 -26.12 31.83 20.32
CA LEU A 145 -26.11 31.87 21.79
C LEU A 145 -25.84 33.31 22.22
N ALA A 146 -26.80 33.90 22.93
CA ALA A 146 -26.71 35.21 23.54
C ALA A 146 -27.36 35.14 24.94
N PRO A 147 -26.65 34.59 25.94
CA PRO A 147 -27.17 34.52 27.30
C PRO A 147 -27.40 35.94 27.84
N THR A 148 -28.63 36.23 28.24
CA THR A 148 -28.97 37.50 28.90
C THR A 148 -28.64 37.47 30.40
N SER A 149 -28.55 36.26 30.98
CA SER A 149 -28.31 35.95 32.40
C SER A 149 -27.04 35.13 32.62
N SER A 150 -26.72 34.78 33.88
CA SER A 150 -25.57 33.94 34.22
C SER A 150 -25.75 32.49 33.73
N VAL A 151 -24.74 31.97 33.04
CA VAL A 151 -24.72 30.57 32.58
C VAL A 151 -24.26 29.66 33.73
N SER A 152 -24.90 28.50 33.87
CA SER A 152 -24.58 27.49 34.86
C SER A 152 -24.69 26.10 34.23
N TRP A 153 -23.60 25.65 33.62
CA TRP A 153 -23.45 24.32 33.01
C TRP A 153 -22.46 23.48 33.83
N THR A 154 -22.84 23.18 35.07
CA THR A 154 -21.94 22.64 36.10
C THR A 154 -21.40 21.25 35.82
N SER A 155 -22.05 20.47 34.94
CA SER A 155 -21.63 19.12 34.54
C SER A 155 -20.99 19.04 33.15
N LEU A 156 -20.85 20.17 32.44
CA LEU A 156 -20.44 20.17 31.04
C LEU A 156 -18.93 19.93 30.89
N LYS A 157 -18.58 18.82 30.24
CA LYS A 157 -17.19 18.43 29.95
C LYS A 157 -16.76 18.72 28.52
N SER A 158 -17.70 18.74 27.56
CA SER A 158 -17.39 18.96 26.14
C SER A 158 -18.40 19.89 25.48
N LEU A 159 -17.90 20.98 24.90
CA LEU A 159 -18.67 21.99 24.19
C LEU A 159 -18.20 22.10 22.74
N SER A 160 -19.13 22.05 21.79
CA SER A 160 -18.86 22.27 20.36
C SER A 160 -19.83 23.29 19.79
N LEU A 161 -19.30 24.43 19.35
CA LEU A 161 -20.02 25.52 18.69
C LEU A 161 -19.64 25.52 17.20
N ASN A 162 -20.63 25.38 16.32
CA ASN A 162 -20.42 25.25 14.88
C ASN A 162 -21.25 26.30 14.11
N CYS A 163 -20.63 27.12 13.27
CA CYS A 163 -21.28 28.16 12.47
C CYS A 163 -22.04 29.23 13.30
N CYS A 164 -21.61 29.48 14.54
CA CYS A 164 -22.23 30.47 15.43
C CYS A 164 -21.75 31.90 15.08
N SER A 165 -22.18 32.44 13.93
CA SER A 165 -21.67 33.68 13.35
C SER A 165 -22.02 34.99 14.08
N ARG A 166 -22.63 34.94 15.27
CA ARG A 166 -23.07 36.14 16.03
C ARG A 166 -22.79 36.03 17.54
N ILE A 167 -22.03 35.03 17.98
CA ILE A 167 -21.64 34.93 19.39
C ILE A 167 -20.61 36.02 19.71
N SER A 168 -20.93 36.92 20.63
CA SER A 168 -20.00 37.96 21.07
C SER A 168 -18.96 37.41 22.06
N ASN A 169 -17.81 38.07 22.19
CA ASN A 169 -16.79 37.72 23.19
C ASN A 169 -17.38 37.69 24.62
N ASP A 170 -18.26 38.64 24.95
CA ASP A 170 -18.95 38.72 26.26
C ASP A 170 -19.88 37.51 26.49
N SER A 171 -20.64 37.11 25.47
CA SER A 171 -21.51 35.93 25.53
C SER A 171 -20.71 34.65 25.78
N LEU A 172 -19.56 34.51 25.11
CA LEU A 172 -18.69 33.35 25.26
C LEU A 172 -18.00 33.33 26.63
N ALA A 173 -17.55 34.49 27.13
CA ALA A 173 -16.98 34.62 28.48
C ALA A 173 -18.00 34.23 29.56
N LYS A 174 -19.27 34.65 29.42
CA LYS A 174 -20.38 34.24 30.29
C LYS A 174 -20.64 32.73 30.24
N ILE A 175 -20.56 32.11 29.06
CA ILE A 175 -20.69 30.66 28.92
C ILE A 175 -19.56 29.93 29.64
N LEU A 176 -18.32 30.34 29.40
CA LEU A 176 -17.13 29.67 29.94
C LEU A 176 -17.03 29.79 31.47
N SER A 177 -17.43 30.93 32.04
CA SER A 177 -17.49 31.10 33.50
C SER A 177 -18.52 30.17 34.16
N GLY A 178 -19.56 29.77 33.42
CA GLY A 178 -20.57 28.81 33.86
C GLY A 178 -20.16 27.34 33.74
N CYS A 179 -19.01 27.02 33.12
CA CYS A 179 -18.57 25.66 32.80
C CYS A 179 -17.28 25.28 33.56
N SER A 180 -17.38 25.10 34.89
CA SER A 180 -16.20 24.91 35.75
C SER A 180 -15.38 23.65 35.48
N ILE A 181 -15.99 22.59 34.92
CA ILE A 181 -15.34 21.30 34.64
C ILE A 181 -15.10 21.02 33.15
N LEU A 182 -15.13 22.06 32.31
CA LEU A 182 -14.98 21.91 30.86
C LEU A 182 -13.60 21.34 30.50
N GLU A 183 -13.57 20.18 29.83
CA GLU A 183 -12.35 19.49 29.41
C GLU A 183 -12.06 19.71 27.91
N SER A 184 -13.07 19.94 27.08
CA SER A 184 -12.94 20.08 25.61
C SER A 184 -13.83 21.19 25.05
N LEU A 185 -13.25 22.09 24.25
CA LEU A 185 -13.93 23.18 23.55
C LEU A 185 -13.62 23.11 22.05
N ARG A 186 -14.65 23.12 21.21
CA ARG A 186 -14.52 23.18 19.74
C ARG A 186 -15.29 24.37 19.17
N LEU A 187 -14.62 25.19 18.37
CA LEU A 187 -15.16 26.37 17.74
C LEU A 187 -14.94 26.30 16.22
N TYR A 188 -15.99 26.05 15.46
CA TYR A 188 -15.96 25.94 14.01
C TYR A 188 -16.77 27.10 13.39
N GLN A 189 -16.21 27.90 12.48
CA GLN A 189 -16.92 29.00 11.78
C GLN A 189 -17.64 30.00 12.70
N CYS A 190 -16.98 30.48 13.76
CA CYS A 190 -17.48 31.51 14.68
C CYS A 190 -16.72 32.83 14.48
N ASN A 191 -16.97 33.49 13.34
CA ASN A 191 -16.14 34.58 12.81
C ASN A 191 -16.07 35.86 13.67
N GLU A 192 -17.03 36.07 14.57
CA GLU A 192 -17.13 37.28 15.42
C GLU A 192 -16.32 37.19 16.73
N ILE A 193 -15.75 36.02 17.04
CA ILE A 193 -14.93 35.84 18.24
C ILE A 193 -13.54 36.44 17.96
N THR A 194 -13.29 37.60 18.53
CA THR A 194 -12.00 38.31 18.41
C THR A 194 -11.14 38.14 19.66
N PHE A 195 -11.73 37.85 20.82
CA PHE A 195 -11.04 37.67 22.11
C PHE A 195 -11.63 36.49 22.87
N LEU A 196 -10.77 35.62 23.39
CA LEU A 196 -11.15 34.44 24.16
C LEU A 196 -10.38 34.43 25.48
N ASP A 197 -11.06 34.59 26.61
CA ASP A 197 -10.49 34.45 27.94
C ASP A 197 -10.86 33.08 28.53
N LEU A 198 -9.84 32.22 28.73
CA LEU A 198 -9.98 30.90 29.32
C LEU A 198 -9.45 30.83 30.76
N SER A 199 -9.06 31.96 31.36
CA SER A 199 -8.49 32.01 32.72
C SER A 199 -9.39 31.36 33.78
N LYS A 200 -10.70 31.33 33.54
CA LYS A 200 -11.71 30.71 34.43
C LYS A 200 -12.02 29.24 34.10
N SER A 201 -11.45 28.67 33.05
CA SER A 201 -11.67 27.29 32.58
C SER A 201 -10.42 26.42 32.77
N LEU A 202 -9.93 26.34 34.01
CA LEU A 202 -8.68 25.66 34.40
C LEU A 202 -8.61 24.16 34.04
N GLY A 203 -9.76 23.52 33.78
CA GLY A 203 -9.87 22.09 33.43
C GLY A 203 -9.68 21.76 31.94
N LEU A 204 -9.55 22.76 31.06
CA LEU A 204 -9.57 22.56 29.61
C LEU A 204 -8.30 21.85 29.11
N ARG A 205 -8.47 20.72 28.41
CA ARG A 205 -7.38 19.90 27.85
C ARG A 205 -7.32 19.94 26.33
N THR A 206 -8.42 20.29 25.65
CA THR A 206 -8.52 20.22 24.19
C THR A 206 -9.25 21.45 23.67
N LEU A 207 -8.61 22.18 22.75
CA LEU A 207 -9.16 23.36 22.09
C LEU A 207 -9.02 23.21 20.57
N ASP A 208 -10.15 23.16 19.87
CA ASP A 208 -10.24 23.03 18.42
C ASP A 208 -10.80 24.33 17.81
N MET A 209 -10.10 24.93 16.84
CA MET A 209 -10.41 26.25 16.27
C MET A 209 -10.23 26.28 14.73
N LEU A 210 -10.71 25.24 14.05
CA LEU A 210 -10.52 24.94 12.62
C LEU A 210 -10.69 26.10 11.60
N GLU A 211 -11.46 27.17 11.88
CA GLU A 211 -11.61 28.33 10.96
C GLU A 211 -11.52 29.74 11.60
N ASN A 212 -11.49 29.84 12.94
CA ASN A 212 -11.51 31.16 13.63
C ASN A 212 -10.14 31.85 13.67
N LEU A 213 -9.07 31.17 13.26
CA LEU A 213 -7.72 31.69 13.20
C LEU A 213 -7.44 32.57 11.96
N ARG A 214 -8.48 32.95 11.20
CA ARG A 214 -8.35 33.80 10.00
C ARG A 214 -8.26 35.30 10.29
N HIS A 215 -8.56 35.75 11.51
CA HIS A 215 -8.58 37.17 11.94
C HIS A 215 -7.64 37.46 13.12
N VAL A 216 -6.52 36.73 13.18
CA VAL A 216 -5.68 36.51 14.36
C VAL A 216 -4.97 37.74 14.95
N GLU A 217 -4.85 38.85 14.24
CA GLU A 217 -4.20 40.06 14.79
C GLU A 217 -4.89 40.59 16.06
N LYS A 218 -6.18 40.27 16.28
CA LYS A 218 -6.95 40.71 17.46
C LYS A 218 -7.08 39.66 18.57
N LEU A 219 -6.59 38.43 18.36
CA LEU A 219 -6.72 37.33 19.31
C LEU A 219 -5.73 37.49 20.47
N THR A 220 -6.04 38.39 21.40
CA THR A 220 -5.28 38.57 22.63
C THR A 220 -5.62 37.42 23.58
N LEU A 221 -4.82 36.38 23.58
CA LEU A 221 -4.87 35.32 24.58
C LEU A 221 -4.25 35.90 25.87
N GLY A 222 -5.06 36.16 26.89
CA GLY A 222 -4.62 36.85 28.12
C GLY A 222 -3.41 36.18 28.79
N ALA A 223 -2.61 36.96 29.52
CA ALA A 223 -1.27 36.62 30.05
C ALA A 223 -1.16 35.39 30.98
N SER A 224 -2.26 34.67 31.24
CA SER A 224 -2.35 33.50 32.11
C SER A 224 -3.02 32.32 31.41
N PHE A 225 -2.66 32.10 30.13
CA PHE A 225 -3.55 31.40 29.20
C PHE A 225 -3.64 29.88 29.34
N LEU A 226 -2.58 29.14 29.69
CA LEU A 226 -2.66 27.67 29.74
C LEU A 226 -1.65 27.10 30.74
N GLN A 227 -2.10 26.56 31.87
CA GLN A 227 -1.35 25.55 32.63
C GLN A 227 -1.45 24.16 31.97
N ALA A 228 -1.64 24.10 30.64
CA ALA A 228 -1.77 22.85 29.90
C ALA A 228 -0.39 22.36 29.47
N LYS A 229 0.03 21.18 29.97
CA LYS A 229 1.29 20.53 29.57
C LYS A 229 1.27 20.03 28.11
N ALA A 230 0.09 19.90 27.50
CA ALA A 230 -0.09 19.44 26.12
C ALA A 230 -1.31 20.13 25.47
N LEU A 231 -1.15 20.62 24.24
CA LEU A 231 -2.19 21.27 23.44
C LEU A 231 -2.28 20.59 22.07
N THR A 232 -3.50 20.37 21.59
CA THR A 232 -3.78 19.92 20.22
C THR A 232 -4.60 20.99 19.53
N LEU A 233 -4.09 21.50 18.41
CA LEU A 233 -4.67 22.53 17.57
C LEU A 233 -5.06 21.90 16.22
N GLU A 234 -6.33 21.87 15.88
CA GLU A 234 -6.77 21.49 14.53
C GLU A 234 -6.94 22.78 13.72
N THR A 235 -6.11 23.00 12.69
CA THR A 235 -6.14 24.23 11.88
C THR A 235 -5.56 24.03 10.49
N HIS A 236 -6.02 24.81 9.52
CA HIS A 236 -5.35 24.95 8.23
C HIS A 236 -4.02 25.69 8.41
N ILE A 237 -2.89 25.16 7.93
CA ILE A 237 -1.65 25.94 7.84
C ILE A 237 -1.71 26.75 6.54
N SER A 238 -2.03 28.04 6.66
CA SER A 238 -1.80 29.06 5.64
C SER A 238 -0.96 30.18 6.25
N GLN A 239 -0.36 31.04 5.43
CA GLN A 239 0.43 32.19 5.88
C GLN A 239 -0.30 33.06 6.93
N TYR A 240 -1.63 33.05 6.93
CA TYR A 240 -2.48 33.83 7.83
C TYR A 240 -2.61 33.26 9.25
N VAL A 241 -2.30 31.97 9.46
CA VAL A 241 -2.45 31.29 10.77
C VAL A 241 -1.14 31.28 11.58
N ILE A 242 -0.01 31.47 10.90
CA ILE A 242 1.34 31.43 11.48
C ILE A 242 1.53 32.43 12.64
N PRO A 243 1.14 33.72 12.52
CA PRO A 243 1.29 34.68 13.63
C PRO A 243 0.51 34.30 14.89
N GLY A 244 -0.58 33.54 14.73
CA GLY A 244 -1.43 33.10 15.85
C GLY A 244 -0.82 31.95 16.62
N VAL A 245 -0.23 30.99 15.90
CA VAL A 245 0.53 29.91 16.53
C VAL A 245 1.78 30.47 17.22
N GLU A 246 2.45 31.46 16.63
CA GLU A 246 3.57 32.17 17.27
C GLU A 246 3.15 32.85 18.57
N LYS A 247 2.01 33.55 18.59
CA LYS A 247 1.50 34.20 19.81
C LYS A 247 1.10 33.21 20.90
N VAL A 248 0.54 32.05 20.52
CA VAL A 248 0.24 30.94 21.44
C VAL A 248 1.52 30.42 22.10
N LEU A 249 2.59 30.24 21.31
CA LEU A 249 3.89 29.76 21.81
C LEU A 249 4.59 30.81 22.69
N GLN A 250 4.54 32.08 22.32
CA GLN A 250 5.11 33.19 23.11
C GLN A 250 4.45 33.32 24.50
N ASN A 251 3.12 33.14 24.56
CA ASN A 251 2.35 33.30 25.79
C ASN A 251 2.20 32.01 26.64
N SER A 252 2.78 30.88 26.19
CA SER A 252 2.65 29.57 26.85
C SER A 252 4.02 28.93 27.17
N PRO A 253 4.81 29.51 28.09
CA PRO A 253 6.21 29.10 28.32
C PRO A 253 6.37 27.67 28.86
N ASP A 254 5.33 27.08 29.48
CA ASP A 254 5.35 25.73 30.07
C ASP A 254 4.79 24.62 29.15
N LEU A 255 4.45 24.95 27.89
CA LEU A 255 3.84 24.00 26.95
C LEU A 255 4.86 22.95 26.47
N LYS A 256 4.69 21.68 26.87
CA LYS A 256 5.62 20.59 26.52
C LYS A 256 5.30 19.88 25.20
N LYS A 257 4.02 19.84 24.80
CA LYS A 257 3.57 19.16 23.57
C LYS A 257 2.57 20.01 22.78
N LEU A 258 2.86 20.25 21.51
CA LEU A 258 1.94 20.87 20.55
C LEU A 258 1.63 19.90 19.41
N THR A 259 0.36 19.63 19.14
CA THR A 259 -0.07 18.79 18.00
C THR A 259 -0.88 19.65 17.05
N VAL A 260 -0.47 19.79 15.79
CA VAL A 260 -1.17 20.58 14.77
C VAL A 260 -1.69 19.66 13.66
N HIS A 261 -3.01 19.61 13.49
CA HIS A 261 -3.66 18.85 12.41
C HIS A 261 -3.98 19.75 11.22
N ILE A 262 -3.42 19.44 10.05
CA ILE A 262 -3.61 20.16 8.78
C ILE A 262 -4.78 19.52 8.02
N THR A 263 -5.90 20.22 7.97
CA THR A 263 -7.06 19.86 7.13
C THR A 263 -6.97 20.55 5.77
N ILE A 264 -6.89 19.79 4.68
CA ILE A 264 -6.97 20.32 3.32
C ILE A 264 -8.43 20.36 2.91
N ASN A 265 -8.98 21.56 2.71
CA ASN A 265 -10.20 21.75 1.94
C ASN A 265 -9.89 22.73 0.81
N CYS A 266 -10.13 22.30 -0.42
CA CYS A 266 -9.83 23.04 -1.64
C CYS A 266 -10.77 24.25 -1.76
N ASN A 267 -10.45 25.36 -1.10
CA ASN A 267 -11.03 26.69 -1.36
C ASN A 267 -9.99 27.74 -0.94
N THR A 268 -8.97 27.94 -1.76
CA THR A 268 -7.98 29.01 -1.59
C THR A 268 -8.63 30.37 -1.87
N ILE A 269 -8.33 31.36 -1.03
CA ILE A 269 -8.80 32.74 -1.14
C ILE A 269 -8.32 33.31 -2.49
N GLN A 270 -9.23 33.85 -3.29
CA GLN A 270 -8.86 34.54 -4.53
C GLN A 270 -8.09 35.83 -4.20
N GLY A 271 -7.01 36.10 -4.95
CA GLY A 271 -6.07 37.20 -4.68
C GLY A 271 -6.71 38.58 -4.51
N TRP A 272 -7.89 38.81 -5.09
CA TRP A 272 -8.62 40.08 -4.95
C TRP A 272 -9.04 40.40 -3.50
N TYR A 273 -9.28 39.41 -2.65
CA TYR A 273 -9.57 39.65 -1.23
C TYR A 273 -8.33 40.12 -0.44
N LEU A 274 -7.13 39.71 -0.89
CA LEU A 274 -5.85 40.09 -0.29
C LEU A 274 -5.49 41.53 -0.68
N ASP A 275 -5.62 41.86 -1.97
CA ASP A 275 -5.37 43.21 -2.47
C ASP A 275 -6.29 44.23 -1.78
N LYS A 276 -7.58 43.88 -1.64
CA LYS A 276 -8.57 44.74 -0.96
C LYS A 276 -8.26 44.96 0.53
N TYR A 277 -7.66 43.98 1.20
CA TYR A 277 -7.26 44.11 2.60
C TYR A 277 -5.98 44.96 2.73
N LEU A 278 -4.98 44.77 1.87
CA LEU A 278 -3.74 45.57 1.87
C LEU A 278 -4.02 47.05 1.54
N ASP A 279 -4.90 47.30 0.57
CA ASP A 279 -5.42 48.64 0.27
C ASP A 279 -6.15 49.24 1.48
N SER A 280 -6.94 48.43 2.22
CA SER A 280 -7.64 48.91 3.43
C SER A 280 -6.71 49.23 4.60
N GLN A 281 -5.48 48.73 4.58
CA GLN A 281 -4.43 49.04 5.56
C GLN A 281 -3.46 50.13 5.04
N GLY A 282 -3.68 50.69 3.86
CA GLY A 282 -2.84 51.74 3.27
C GLY A 282 -1.48 51.26 2.77
N LEU A 283 -1.31 49.96 2.54
CA LEU A 283 -0.06 49.33 2.10
C LEU A 283 -0.11 49.02 0.61
N ASN A 284 0.87 49.50 -0.16
CA ASN A 284 0.94 49.23 -1.60
C ASN A 284 1.39 47.78 -1.86
N PRO A 285 0.56 46.93 -2.50
CA PRO A 285 0.87 45.52 -2.76
C PRO A 285 2.19 45.31 -3.52
N ASP A 286 2.55 46.22 -4.41
CA ASP A 286 3.75 46.13 -5.26
C ASP A 286 5.04 46.61 -4.56
N GLN A 287 4.92 47.34 -3.44
CA GLN A 287 6.08 47.82 -2.67
C GLN A 287 6.51 46.86 -1.56
N CYS A 288 5.57 46.10 -0.99
CA CYS A 288 5.86 45.19 0.13
C CYS A 288 6.68 43.95 -0.27
N TRP A 289 6.83 43.67 -1.57
CA TRP A 289 7.42 42.42 -2.06
C TRP A 289 8.39 42.63 -3.24
N LYS A 290 9.43 43.44 -3.04
CA LYS A 290 10.62 43.38 -3.91
C LYS A 290 11.65 42.41 -3.36
N SER A 291 11.85 41.30 -4.07
CA SER A 291 13.00 40.41 -3.91
C SER A 291 14.31 41.14 -4.28
N ILE A 292 15.39 40.90 -3.54
CA ILE A 292 16.74 41.41 -3.85
C ILE A 292 17.26 40.86 -5.19
N ASP A 293 16.75 39.71 -5.62
CA ASP A 293 17.04 39.15 -6.94
C ASP A 293 15.73 39.11 -7.74
N GLY A 294 15.62 39.95 -8.76
CA GLY A 294 14.39 40.14 -9.54
C GLY A 294 13.84 38.84 -10.13
N VAL A 295 12.78 38.30 -9.52
CA VAL A 295 12.01 37.16 -10.03
C VAL A 295 10.52 37.51 -9.98
N ARG A 296 9.79 37.23 -11.07
CA ARG A 296 8.35 37.48 -11.20
C ARG A 296 7.52 36.38 -10.54
N TRP A 297 6.48 36.79 -9.81
CA TRP A 297 5.46 35.92 -9.22
C TRP A 297 4.56 35.30 -10.30
N ASN A 298 4.37 33.99 -10.27
CA ASN A 298 3.46 33.27 -11.18
C ASN A 298 2.06 33.17 -10.53
N LYS A 299 1.05 33.81 -11.15
CA LYS A 299 -0.29 34.04 -10.57
C LYS A 299 -1.22 32.82 -10.48
N THR A 300 -0.75 31.57 -10.61
CA THR A 300 -1.65 30.40 -10.77
C THR A 300 -1.42 29.21 -9.83
N CYS A 301 -0.51 29.29 -8.85
CA CYS A 301 -0.38 28.25 -7.83
C CYS A 301 0.03 28.87 -6.48
N PRO A 302 -0.67 28.62 -5.37
CA PRO A 302 -0.29 29.14 -4.05
C PRO A 302 0.76 28.24 -3.42
N ASP A 303 1.92 28.12 -4.07
CA ASP A 303 3.10 27.51 -3.47
C ASP A 303 3.84 28.60 -2.70
N VAL A 304 3.67 28.63 -1.37
CA VAL A 304 4.57 29.40 -0.51
C VAL A 304 5.92 28.69 -0.53
N GLU A 305 6.95 29.33 -1.09
CA GLU A 305 8.31 28.79 -1.06
C GLU A 305 8.76 28.55 0.39
N SER A 306 9.34 27.38 0.65
CA SER A 306 9.78 26.89 1.97
C SER A 306 10.63 27.88 2.76
N LYS A 307 11.37 28.77 2.08
CA LYS A 307 12.27 29.76 2.68
C LYS A 307 11.63 30.74 3.67
N HIS A 308 10.31 30.95 3.64
CA HIS A 308 9.64 31.88 4.56
C HIS A 308 9.21 31.23 5.89
N LEU A 309 9.14 29.90 5.99
CA LEU A 309 8.83 29.21 7.25
C LEU A 309 10.04 29.10 8.20
N ASP A 310 11.22 29.47 7.72
CA ASP A 310 12.49 28.91 8.17
C ASP A 310 13.10 29.53 9.44
N THR A 311 12.55 30.60 10.03
CA THR A 311 13.29 31.32 11.10
C THR A 311 12.49 31.90 12.26
N HIS A 312 11.20 32.24 12.13
CA HIS A 312 10.49 33.04 13.16
C HIS A 312 9.74 32.23 14.24
N MET A 313 9.22 31.03 13.94
CA MET A 313 8.36 30.29 14.88
C MET A 313 9.09 29.66 16.08
N LEU A 314 10.35 29.24 15.90
CA LEU A 314 11.10 28.44 16.89
C LEU A 314 11.96 29.25 17.86
N GLN A 315 12.04 30.58 17.67
CA GLN A 315 12.84 31.44 18.54
C GLN A 315 12.19 31.71 19.91
N TYR A 316 10.88 31.45 20.05
CA TYR A 316 10.10 31.80 21.24
C TYR A 316 9.85 30.62 22.20
N THR A 317 10.27 29.40 21.88
CA THR A 317 9.94 28.19 22.66
C THR A 317 11.11 27.71 23.51
N LYS A 318 11.07 27.91 24.85
CA LYS A 318 12.10 27.42 25.78
C LYS A 318 11.84 26.00 26.35
N ALA A 319 10.58 25.54 26.40
CA ALA A 319 10.19 24.28 27.05
C ALA A 319 9.46 23.26 26.15
N LEU A 320 9.30 23.53 24.86
CA LEU A 320 8.58 22.65 23.93
C LEU A 320 9.41 21.39 23.64
N GLU A 321 8.96 20.23 24.13
CA GLU A 321 9.68 18.95 23.97
C GLU A 321 9.27 18.22 22.68
N LYS A 322 7.98 18.29 22.30
CA LYS A 322 7.43 17.56 21.14
C LYS A 322 6.45 18.39 20.31
N MET A 323 6.64 18.42 18.99
CA MET A 323 5.70 19.01 18.03
C MET A 323 5.25 17.97 17.01
N PHE A 324 3.94 17.81 16.84
CA PHE A 324 3.37 16.88 15.87
C PHE A 324 2.68 17.66 14.74
N LEU A 325 3.03 17.36 13.48
CA LEU A 325 2.44 17.98 12.28
C LEU A 325 1.77 16.89 11.43
N TRP A 326 0.49 17.05 11.14
CA TRP A 326 -0.32 16.05 10.40
C TRP A 326 -0.83 16.66 9.08
N GLY A 327 -0.47 16.17 7.88
CA GLY A 327 -0.94 16.76 6.60
C GLY A 327 -0.99 15.81 5.39
N ASN A 328 -1.54 16.27 4.26
CA ASN A 328 -1.72 15.48 3.03
C ASN A 328 -1.01 16.08 1.78
N ARG A 329 -0.47 15.18 0.94
CA ARG A 329 0.06 15.24 -0.45
C ARG A 329 0.71 16.47 -1.11
N TYR A 330 0.70 17.70 -0.60
CA TYR A 330 1.18 18.86 -1.39
C TYR A 330 2.24 19.77 -0.73
N PHE A 331 2.86 19.36 0.37
CA PHE A 331 4.00 20.09 0.94
C PHE A 331 5.29 19.29 0.81
N ARG A 332 6.35 19.88 0.24
CA ARG A 332 7.72 19.32 0.23
C ARG A 332 8.35 19.45 1.63
N PHE A 333 7.86 18.66 2.58
CA PHE A 333 8.33 18.67 3.98
C PHE A 333 9.83 18.37 4.14
N ILE A 334 10.45 17.64 3.20
CA ILE A 334 11.88 17.30 3.23
C ILE A 334 12.78 18.53 3.08
N GLU A 335 12.33 19.58 2.40
CA GLU A 335 13.13 20.78 2.15
C GLU A 335 13.18 21.72 3.37
N MET A 336 12.26 21.59 4.33
CA MET A 336 12.24 22.39 5.58
C MET A 336 13.13 21.83 6.69
N VAL A 337 13.52 20.55 6.63
CA VAL A 337 14.28 19.87 7.69
C VAL A 337 15.63 20.53 7.99
N PRO A 338 16.40 21.02 6.99
CA PRO A 338 17.66 21.73 7.26
C PRO A 338 17.48 23.11 7.89
N ALA A 339 16.32 23.76 7.73
CA ALA A 339 16.09 25.10 8.24
C ALA A 339 15.58 25.15 9.70
N LEU A 340 15.01 24.05 10.18
CA LEU A 340 14.58 23.88 11.58
C LEU A 340 15.78 23.71 12.56
N SER A 341 17.03 23.82 12.08
CA SER A 341 18.24 23.33 12.76
C SER A 341 18.97 24.34 13.67
N HIS A 342 18.27 25.30 14.28
CA HIS A 342 18.92 26.28 15.17
C HIS A 342 18.52 26.23 16.65
N ASN A 343 17.61 25.33 17.06
CA ASN A 343 17.26 25.18 18.48
C ASN A 343 17.18 23.69 18.91
N ASN A 344 18.25 23.22 19.58
CA ASN A 344 18.59 21.80 19.78
C ASN A 344 17.75 21.02 20.83
N LYS A 345 16.45 21.30 21.02
CA LYS A 345 15.63 20.62 22.07
C LYS A 345 14.22 20.16 21.70
N VAL A 346 13.73 20.36 20.47
CA VAL A 346 12.35 20.02 20.09
C VAL A 346 12.32 18.76 19.21
N SER A 347 11.58 17.72 19.61
CA SER A 347 11.33 16.53 18.76
C SER A 347 10.12 16.76 17.86
N ILE A 348 10.32 16.80 16.54
CA ILE A 348 9.26 17.03 15.56
C ILE A 348 8.88 15.70 14.89
N ALA A 349 7.58 15.38 14.86
CA ALA A 349 7.07 14.16 14.26
C ALA A 349 5.96 14.44 13.23
N PHE A 350 6.08 13.82 12.06
CA PHE A 350 5.19 14.03 10.91
C PHE A 350 4.31 12.79 10.65
N SER A 351 3.12 13.00 10.10
CA SER A 351 2.21 11.94 9.65
C SER A 351 1.60 12.25 8.28
N HIS A 352 1.59 11.26 7.38
CA HIS A 352 1.08 11.33 6.01
C HIS A 352 -0.04 10.29 5.80
N PHE A 353 -1.15 10.68 5.15
CA PHE A 353 -2.39 9.88 5.15
C PHE A 353 -2.44 8.72 4.12
N TRP A 354 -1.39 8.46 3.33
CA TRP A 354 -1.37 7.36 2.33
C TRP A 354 -0.10 6.51 2.30
N VAL A 355 0.62 6.45 3.41
CA VAL A 355 1.59 5.38 3.67
C VAL A 355 1.31 4.91 5.10
N TYR A 356 1.22 3.60 5.29
CA TYR A 356 1.09 2.87 6.57
C TYR A 356 1.34 3.70 7.84
N ARG A 357 0.48 3.53 8.86
CA ARG A 357 0.57 4.08 10.23
C ARG A 357 1.97 3.99 10.86
N ARG A 358 2.93 4.79 10.40
CA ARG A 358 4.28 4.94 10.94
C ARG A 358 4.50 6.42 11.17
N TRP A 359 4.66 6.79 12.42
CA TRP A 359 5.18 8.08 12.82
C TRP A 359 6.64 8.16 12.38
N VAL A 360 7.02 9.18 11.61
CA VAL A 360 8.44 9.47 11.36
C VAL A 360 8.88 10.42 12.47
N CYS A 361 9.63 9.90 13.44
CA CYS A 361 10.24 10.69 14.51
C CYS A 361 11.68 11.02 14.09
N VAL A 362 11.95 12.29 13.75
CA VAL A 362 13.31 12.73 13.45
C VAL A 362 13.91 13.29 14.75
N SER A 363 14.74 12.49 15.42
CA SER A 363 15.56 12.96 16.55
C SER A 363 16.94 13.33 16.02
N VAL A 364 17.21 14.63 15.87
CA VAL A 364 18.52 15.13 15.44
C VAL A 364 19.45 15.15 16.66
N HIS A 365 20.50 14.35 16.66
CA HIS A 365 21.63 14.43 17.59
C HIS A 365 22.93 14.27 16.79
N PHE A 366 23.82 15.28 16.86
CA PHE A 366 25.16 15.21 16.27
C PHE A 366 26.23 15.37 17.36
N PRO A 367 27.22 14.45 17.48
CA PRO A 367 28.41 14.67 18.28
C PRO A 367 29.51 15.40 17.48
N PHE A 368 30.34 16.13 18.21
CA PHE A 368 31.27 17.16 17.77
C PHE A 368 32.57 16.65 17.11
N LYS A 369 33.10 17.49 16.19
CA LYS A 369 34.50 17.71 15.75
C LYS A 369 35.30 16.54 15.13
N SER A 370 35.58 16.64 13.83
CA SER A 370 36.97 16.76 13.35
C SER A 370 37.08 17.31 11.91
N LYS A 371 38.00 18.27 11.80
CA LYS A 371 38.75 18.83 10.66
C LYS A 371 38.20 18.76 9.22
N LEU A 372 37.92 19.97 8.73
CA LEU A 372 37.87 20.42 7.34
C LEU A 372 38.99 19.82 6.48
N VAL A 373 38.63 19.08 5.43
CA VAL A 373 39.46 18.92 4.22
C VAL A 373 38.63 19.45 3.06
N MET A 374 39.12 20.54 2.47
CA MET A 374 38.55 21.20 1.29
C MET A 374 38.57 20.25 0.10
N ALA A 375 37.41 19.78 -0.35
CA ALA A 375 37.24 19.06 -1.61
C ALA A 375 36.43 19.91 -2.60
N LYS A 376 36.96 19.97 -3.83
CA LYS A 376 36.58 20.78 -5.00
C LYS A 376 35.08 20.99 -5.24
N LYS A 377 34.77 22.23 -5.62
CA LYS A 377 33.51 22.74 -6.20
C LYS A 377 33.04 21.89 -7.40
N GLU A 378 32.04 21.03 -7.20
CA GLU A 378 31.30 20.42 -8.31
C GLU A 378 30.26 21.42 -8.86
N ARG A 379 30.13 21.45 -10.19
CA ARG A 379 29.18 22.30 -10.93
C ARG A 379 27.72 21.83 -10.69
N PRO A 380 26.73 22.75 -10.71
CA PRO A 380 25.33 22.38 -10.51
C PRO A 380 24.82 21.47 -11.64
N ARG A 381 24.08 20.41 -11.27
CA ARG A 381 23.36 19.53 -12.21
C ARG A 381 22.13 20.26 -12.76
N PRO A 382 21.79 20.10 -14.06
CA PRO A 382 20.59 20.71 -14.63
C PRO A 382 19.33 20.03 -14.08
N GLU A 383 18.32 20.84 -13.73
CA GLU A 383 16.98 20.37 -13.35
C GLU A 383 16.41 19.46 -14.45
N LYS A 384 16.03 18.23 -14.08
CA LYS A 384 15.37 17.31 -15.02
C LYS A 384 13.94 17.77 -15.24
N LEU A 385 13.62 18.20 -16.47
CA LEU A 385 12.25 18.42 -16.92
C LEU A 385 11.37 17.20 -16.57
N SER A 386 10.14 17.44 -16.10
CA SER A 386 9.14 16.39 -15.93
C SER A 386 8.95 15.65 -17.25
N VAL A 387 8.90 14.31 -17.20
CA VAL A 387 8.74 13.45 -18.37
C VAL A 387 7.51 13.83 -19.19
N TYR A 388 6.44 14.34 -18.57
CA TYR A 388 5.22 14.78 -19.26
C TYR A 388 5.41 16.02 -20.15
N LEU A 389 6.46 16.81 -19.91
CA LEU A 389 6.78 18.04 -20.64
C LEU A 389 7.94 17.86 -21.63
N TYR A 390 8.37 16.62 -21.88
CA TYR A 390 9.32 16.35 -22.95
C TYR A 390 8.74 16.83 -24.27
N ILE A 391 9.56 17.50 -25.07
CA ILE A 391 9.18 18.09 -26.35
C ILE A 391 8.51 17.04 -27.27
N PRO A 392 9.02 15.80 -27.38
CA PRO A 392 8.32 14.73 -28.12
C PRO A 392 6.91 14.43 -27.60
N ASN A 393 6.71 14.46 -26.29
CA ASN A 393 5.40 14.17 -25.69
C ASN A 393 4.41 15.31 -25.97
N ILE A 394 4.89 16.56 -26.00
CA ILE A 394 4.09 17.73 -26.41
C ILE A 394 3.66 17.60 -27.88
N VAL A 395 4.57 17.18 -28.77
CA VAL A 395 4.24 16.92 -30.18
C VAL A 395 3.20 15.79 -30.29
N GLY A 396 3.33 14.73 -29.48
CA GLY A 396 2.32 13.68 -29.37
C GLY A 396 0.94 14.18 -28.94
N TYR A 397 0.84 15.10 -27.98
CA TYR A 397 -0.45 15.69 -27.59
C TYR A 397 -1.07 16.53 -28.71
N ILE A 398 -0.26 17.29 -29.45
CA ILE A 398 -0.71 18.06 -30.61
C ILE A 398 -1.27 17.12 -31.69
N ARG A 399 -0.60 15.99 -31.94
CA ARG A 399 -1.06 14.93 -32.86
C ARG A 399 -2.43 14.40 -32.47
N VAL A 400 -2.65 14.08 -31.19
CA VAL A 400 -3.95 13.60 -30.69
C VAL A 400 -5.04 14.65 -30.93
N LEU A 401 -4.77 15.93 -30.63
CA LEU A 401 -5.73 17.02 -30.85
C LEU A 401 -6.07 17.18 -32.34
N LEU A 402 -5.06 17.17 -33.21
CA LEU A 402 -5.27 17.26 -34.67
C LEU A 402 -6.13 16.12 -35.20
N ASN A 403 -5.89 14.88 -34.73
CA ASN A 403 -6.72 13.73 -35.09
C ASN A 403 -8.17 13.87 -34.62
N CYS A 404 -8.40 14.29 -33.37
CA CYS A 404 -9.75 14.52 -32.85
C CYS A 404 -10.52 15.54 -33.71
N VAL A 405 -9.87 16.66 -34.06
CA VAL A 405 -10.49 17.69 -34.91
C VAL A 405 -10.70 17.17 -36.34
N ALA A 406 -9.71 16.48 -36.91
CA ALA A 406 -9.82 15.89 -38.24
C ALA A 406 -11.05 14.97 -38.33
N PHE A 407 -11.13 13.95 -37.47
CA PHE A 407 -12.25 13.00 -37.52
C PHE A 407 -13.61 13.63 -37.25
N ALA A 408 -13.69 14.69 -36.44
CA ALA A 408 -14.93 15.43 -36.24
C ALA A 408 -15.44 16.14 -37.51
N VAL A 409 -14.55 16.56 -38.41
CA VAL A 409 -14.90 17.25 -39.66
C VAL A 409 -14.89 16.34 -40.89
N CYS A 410 -14.57 15.04 -40.73
CA CYS A 410 -14.34 14.09 -41.83
C CYS A 410 -15.46 14.05 -42.88
N PHE A 411 -16.72 13.97 -42.43
CA PHE A 411 -17.87 13.89 -43.34
C PHE A 411 -18.37 15.26 -43.81
N SER A 412 -17.99 16.34 -43.13
CA SER A 412 -18.41 17.71 -43.45
C SER A 412 -17.47 18.38 -44.47
N ASN A 413 -16.16 18.14 -44.36
CA ASN A 413 -15.16 18.72 -45.26
C ASN A 413 -13.95 17.78 -45.43
N LYS A 414 -13.97 17.01 -46.52
CA LYS A 414 -12.93 16.02 -46.85
C LYS A 414 -11.55 16.64 -47.07
N THR A 415 -11.50 17.86 -47.60
CA THR A 415 -10.24 18.58 -47.85
C THR A 415 -9.59 19.01 -46.54
N LEU A 416 -10.38 19.59 -45.63
CA LEU A 416 -9.90 19.99 -44.31
C LEU A 416 -9.48 18.78 -43.47
N PHE A 417 -10.26 17.69 -43.51
CA PHE A 417 -9.86 16.41 -42.92
C PHE A 417 -8.49 15.96 -43.41
N SER A 418 -8.32 15.92 -44.74
CA SER A 418 -7.10 15.41 -45.38
C SER A 418 -5.87 16.23 -45.00
N LEU A 419 -6.01 17.56 -44.91
CA LEU A 419 -4.94 18.45 -44.46
C LEU A 419 -4.59 18.20 -42.98
N LEU A 420 -5.58 18.20 -42.09
CA LEU A 420 -5.36 18.01 -40.65
C LEU A 420 -4.78 16.62 -40.33
N TYR A 421 -5.28 15.59 -40.98
CA TYR A 421 -4.79 14.22 -40.84
C TYR A 421 -3.35 14.08 -41.38
N PHE A 422 -3.04 14.69 -42.53
CA PHE A 422 -1.68 14.71 -43.06
C PHE A 422 -0.69 15.43 -42.13
N PHE A 423 -1.08 16.59 -41.57
CA PHE A 423 -0.24 17.29 -40.59
C PHE A 423 -0.04 16.51 -39.30
N SER A 424 -1.10 15.84 -38.81
CA SER A 424 -1.03 14.94 -37.67
C SER A 424 -0.02 13.80 -37.91
N PHE A 425 -0.06 13.19 -39.10
CA PHE A 425 0.92 12.18 -39.49
C PHE A 425 2.35 12.73 -39.55
N CYS A 426 2.57 13.95 -40.09
CA CYS A 426 3.89 14.59 -40.06
C CYS A 426 4.44 14.80 -38.65
N CYS A 427 3.58 14.96 -37.63
CA CYS A 427 4.00 15.08 -36.24
C CYS A 427 4.74 13.83 -35.72
N ASP A 428 4.46 12.63 -36.25
CA ASP A 428 5.16 11.36 -35.94
C ASP A 428 6.66 11.45 -36.28
N ALA A 429 6.98 12.00 -37.46
CA ALA A 429 8.37 12.19 -37.86
C ALA A 429 9.06 13.25 -36.97
N VAL A 430 8.31 14.28 -36.58
CA VAL A 430 8.81 15.40 -35.76
C VAL A 430 9.04 14.98 -34.32
N ASP A 431 8.16 14.18 -33.70
CA ASP A 431 8.36 13.72 -32.33
C ASP A 431 9.60 12.82 -32.21
N GLY A 432 9.81 11.93 -33.17
CA GLY A 432 10.97 11.04 -33.21
C GLY A 432 12.25 11.83 -33.45
N TRP A 433 12.20 12.87 -34.30
CA TRP A 433 13.32 13.79 -34.49
C TRP A 433 13.63 14.57 -33.21
N CYS A 434 12.62 15.12 -32.55
CA CYS A 434 12.75 15.82 -31.27
C CYS A 434 13.35 14.89 -30.18
N ALA A 435 12.90 13.63 -30.11
CA ALA A 435 13.37 12.68 -29.12
C ALA A 435 14.87 12.43 -29.25
N ARG A 436 15.36 12.32 -30.49
CA ARG A 436 16.79 12.17 -30.81
C ARG A 436 17.57 13.47 -30.59
N ARG A 437 17.02 14.61 -31.03
CA ARG A 437 17.68 15.92 -31.00
C ARG A 437 17.87 16.47 -29.59
N PHE A 438 16.91 16.19 -28.71
CA PHE A 438 16.89 16.66 -27.32
C PHE A 438 17.26 15.56 -26.31
N ASN A 439 17.58 14.34 -26.76
CA ASN A 439 17.85 13.17 -25.92
C ASN A 439 16.75 12.91 -24.87
N GLN A 440 15.49 13.08 -25.29
CA GLN A 440 14.29 12.95 -24.46
C GLN A 440 13.54 11.70 -24.89
N VAL A 441 13.82 10.57 -24.25
CA VAL A 441 13.14 9.29 -24.49
C VAL A 441 12.41 8.88 -23.22
N SER A 442 11.15 8.47 -23.37
CA SER A 442 10.35 7.98 -22.25
C SER A 442 9.43 6.85 -22.68
N THR A 443 9.16 5.91 -21.77
CA THR A 443 8.20 4.84 -22.01
C THR A 443 6.81 5.40 -22.29
N PHE A 444 6.43 6.49 -21.61
CA PHE A 444 5.16 7.18 -21.85
C PHE A 444 5.07 7.73 -23.28
N GLY A 445 6.10 8.42 -23.76
CA GLY A 445 6.16 8.96 -25.12
C GLY A 445 6.09 7.87 -26.19
N ALA A 446 6.82 6.76 -25.98
CA ALA A 446 6.79 5.62 -26.89
C ALA A 446 5.41 4.96 -26.99
N VAL A 447 4.67 4.87 -25.86
CA VAL A 447 3.31 4.34 -25.83
C VAL A 447 2.32 5.32 -26.45
N LEU A 448 2.43 6.62 -26.16
CA LEU A 448 1.59 7.68 -26.71
C LEU A 448 1.66 7.72 -28.24
N ASP A 449 2.88 7.64 -28.80
CA ASP A 449 3.13 7.57 -30.23
C ASP A 449 2.48 6.33 -30.86
N MET A 450 2.80 5.14 -30.32
CA MET A 450 2.28 3.85 -30.82
C MET A 450 0.75 3.78 -30.82
N VAL A 451 0.10 4.25 -29.75
CA VAL A 451 -1.37 4.20 -29.64
C VAL A 451 -2.00 5.18 -30.62
N THR A 452 -1.46 6.39 -30.73
CA THR A 452 -2.04 7.43 -31.59
C THR A 452 -1.95 7.04 -33.07
N ASP A 453 -0.83 6.46 -33.49
CA ASP A 453 -0.60 5.99 -34.87
C ASP A 453 -1.58 4.91 -35.32
N ARG A 454 -1.84 3.92 -34.45
CA ARG A 454 -2.75 2.80 -34.79
C ARG A 454 -4.21 3.21 -34.75
N VAL A 455 -4.59 4.02 -33.77
CA VAL A 455 -5.98 4.48 -33.65
C VAL A 455 -6.36 5.39 -34.83
N SER A 456 -5.49 6.30 -35.26
CA SER A 456 -5.79 7.19 -36.39
C SER A 456 -5.97 6.42 -37.70
N THR A 457 -5.05 5.50 -37.99
CA THR A 457 -5.08 4.69 -39.22
C THR A 457 -6.28 3.75 -39.23
N ALA A 458 -6.61 3.15 -38.07
CA ALA A 458 -7.79 2.29 -37.92
C ALA A 458 -9.09 3.05 -38.19
N CYS A 459 -9.24 4.25 -37.61
CA CYS A 459 -10.41 5.09 -37.84
C CYS A 459 -10.56 5.45 -39.34
N LEU A 460 -9.48 5.79 -40.03
CA LEU A 460 -9.52 6.09 -41.46
C LEU A 460 -9.91 4.87 -42.31
N LEU A 461 -9.36 3.69 -42.02
CA LEU A 461 -9.72 2.44 -42.71
C LEU A 461 -11.20 2.05 -42.48
N VAL A 462 -11.72 2.25 -41.27
CA VAL A 462 -13.15 2.05 -40.98
C VAL A 462 -14.01 2.99 -41.82
N ILE A 463 -13.64 4.27 -41.93
CA ILE A 463 -14.35 5.23 -42.77
C ILE A 463 -14.30 4.81 -44.25
N LEU A 464 -13.14 4.41 -44.76
CA LEU A 464 -13.01 3.92 -46.14
C LEU A 464 -13.84 2.65 -46.39
N SER A 465 -13.98 1.77 -45.39
CA SER A 465 -14.84 0.58 -45.48
C SER A 465 -16.32 0.92 -45.66
N GLN A 466 -16.77 2.09 -45.18
CA GLN A 466 -18.13 2.58 -45.38
C GLN A 466 -18.31 3.23 -46.75
N VAL A 467 -17.23 3.78 -47.32
CA VAL A 467 -17.24 4.49 -48.60
C VAL A 467 -17.14 3.54 -49.80
N TYR A 468 -16.32 2.49 -49.71
CA TYR A 468 -15.98 1.60 -50.82
C TYR A 468 -16.48 0.16 -50.65
N ARG A 469 -16.77 -0.52 -51.77
CA ARG A 469 -17.11 -1.94 -51.85
C ARG A 469 -16.10 -2.73 -52.70
N PRO A 470 -15.75 -3.98 -52.33
CA PRO A 470 -16.17 -4.69 -51.12
C PRO A 470 -15.52 -4.09 -49.85
N SER A 471 -16.33 -3.81 -48.83
CA SER A 471 -15.92 -3.15 -47.58
C SER A 471 -14.94 -4.00 -46.77
N LEU A 472 -14.98 -5.32 -46.98
CA LEU A 472 -14.12 -6.30 -46.31
C LEU A 472 -12.63 -6.04 -46.57
N VAL A 473 -12.26 -5.45 -47.71
CA VAL A 473 -10.85 -5.17 -48.04
C VAL A 473 -10.19 -4.29 -46.97
N PHE A 474 -10.85 -3.20 -46.56
CA PHE A 474 -10.30 -2.28 -45.56
C PHE A 474 -10.31 -2.88 -44.15
N LEU A 475 -11.32 -3.72 -43.82
CA LEU A 475 -11.36 -4.46 -42.56
C LEU A 475 -10.25 -5.52 -42.49
N SER A 476 -9.97 -6.22 -43.59
CA SER A 476 -8.87 -7.18 -43.69
C SER A 476 -7.51 -6.50 -43.60
N LEU A 477 -7.34 -5.30 -44.18
CA LEU A 477 -6.12 -4.51 -44.03
C LEU A 477 -5.90 -4.05 -42.59
N LEU A 478 -6.95 -3.61 -41.91
CA LEU A 478 -6.91 -3.28 -40.49
C LEU A 478 -6.52 -4.50 -39.63
N ALA A 479 -7.15 -5.65 -39.87
CA ALA A 479 -6.86 -6.89 -39.16
C ALA A 479 -5.41 -7.35 -39.40
N LEU A 480 -4.94 -7.29 -40.64
CA LEU A 480 -3.58 -7.65 -41.02
C LEU A 480 -2.54 -6.77 -40.31
N ASP A 481 -2.75 -5.45 -40.30
CA ASP A 481 -1.80 -4.50 -39.73
C ASP A 481 -1.72 -4.57 -38.18
N ILE A 482 -2.84 -4.78 -37.50
CA ILE A 482 -2.86 -5.01 -36.04
C ILE A 482 -2.24 -6.36 -35.70
N ALA A 483 -2.68 -7.43 -36.37
CA ALA A 483 -2.23 -8.79 -36.08
C ALA A 483 -0.74 -8.96 -36.36
N SER A 484 -0.23 -8.44 -37.49
CA SER A 484 1.18 -8.58 -37.86
C SER A 484 2.11 -7.91 -36.85
N HIS A 485 1.74 -6.71 -36.39
CA HIS A 485 2.55 -5.97 -35.43
C HIS A 485 2.49 -6.59 -34.02
N TRP A 486 1.30 -7.01 -33.57
CA TRP A 486 1.14 -7.58 -32.23
C TRP A 486 1.82 -8.94 -32.11
N LEU A 487 1.61 -9.83 -33.09
CA LEU A 487 2.27 -11.14 -33.14
C LEU A 487 3.79 -11.00 -33.26
N GLN A 488 4.31 -10.07 -34.09
CA GLN A 488 5.74 -9.84 -34.20
C GLN A 488 6.34 -9.26 -32.92
N MET A 489 5.66 -8.32 -32.24
CA MET A 489 6.09 -7.83 -30.93
C MET A 489 6.18 -8.97 -29.93
N TYR A 490 5.12 -9.76 -29.81
CA TYR A 490 5.05 -10.87 -28.86
C TYR A 490 6.11 -11.93 -29.13
N SER A 491 6.26 -12.38 -30.39
CA SER A 491 7.29 -13.35 -30.78
C SER A 491 8.70 -12.82 -30.56
N THR A 492 8.93 -11.52 -30.77
CA THR A 492 10.24 -10.91 -30.53
C THR A 492 10.57 -10.80 -29.04
N PHE A 493 9.57 -10.58 -28.18
CA PHE A 493 9.72 -10.66 -26.72
C PHE A 493 10.01 -12.09 -26.25
N LEU A 494 9.34 -13.10 -26.82
CA LEU A 494 9.62 -14.51 -26.56
C LEU A 494 11.04 -14.88 -26.98
N ALA A 495 11.51 -14.40 -28.13
CA ALA A 495 12.88 -14.57 -28.61
C ALA A 495 13.93 -13.72 -27.86
N GLY A 496 13.52 -12.91 -26.87
CA GLY A 496 14.43 -12.15 -26.01
C GLY A 496 15.11 -10.94 -26.65
N LYS A 497 14.64 -10.46 -27.82
CA LYS A 497 15.23 -9.26 -28.45
C LYS A 497 14.66 -7.97 -27.85
N SER A 498 15.46 -6.91 -27.88
CA SER A 498 15.12 -5.60 -27.28
C SER A 498 14.19 -4.73 -28.13
N SER A 499 14.00 -5.07 -29.41
CA SER A 499 13.08 -4.37 -30.32
C SER A 499 12.52 -5.30 -31.39
N HIS A 500 11.21 -5.20 -31.66
CA HIS A 500 10.55 -5.88 -32.78
C HIS A 500 11.06 -5.44 -34.17
N LYS A 501 11.85 -4.36 -34.22
CA LYS A 501 12.52 -3.86 -35.43
C LYS A 501 13.89 -4.51 -35.65
N ASP A 502 14.39 -5.32 -34.70
CA ASP A 502 15.67 -6.02 -34.81
C ASP A 502 15.55 -7.35 -35.57
N VAL A 503 15.68 -7.25 -36.89
CA VAL A 503 15.41 -8.33 -37.85
C VAL A 503 16.66 -8.86 -38.55
N LYS A 504 17.85 -8.66 -37.97
CA LYS A 504 19.13 -9.09 -38.56
C LYS A 504 19.15 -10.59 -38.89
N ASP A 505 18.48 -11.39 -38.07
CA ASP A 505 18.43 -12.85 -38.21
C ASP A 505 17.25 -13.34 -39.07
N SER A 506 16.44 -12.44 -39.63
CA SER A 506 15.33 -12.85 -40.49
C SER A 506 15.84 -13.36 -41.83
N THR A 507 15.23 -14.44 -42.35
CA THR A 507 15.52 -15.03 -43.66
C THR A 507 15.01 -14.19 -44.83
N SER A 508 14.05 -13.29 -44.60
CA SER A 508 13.43 -12.47 -45.66
C SER A 508 14.25 -11.23 -46.00
N TRP A 509 14.68 -11.12 -47.27
CA TRP A 509 15.43 -9.96 -47.77
C TRP A 509 14.62 -8.66 -47.69
N LEU A 510 13.30 -8.71 -47.99
CA LEU A 510 12.43 -7.55 -47.98
C LEU A 510 12.18 -7.06 -46.55
N PHE A 511 12.09 -7.99 -45.58
CA PHE A 511 11.94 -7.65 -44.17
C PHE A 511 13.19 -6.98 -43.60
N ARG A 512 14.38 -7.48 -43.98
CA ARG A 512 15.66 -6.85 -43.67
C ARG A 512 15.81 -5.48 -44.34
N LEU A 513 15.39 -5.33 -45.59
CA LEU A 513 15.41 -4.04 -46.29
C LEU A 513 14.48 -3.03 -45.62
N TYR A 514 13.26 -3.44 -45.27
CA TYR A 514 12.25 -2.59 -44.64
C TYR A 514 12.73 -2.02 -43.29
N TYR A 515 13.24 -2.84 -42.38
CA TYR A 515 13.71 -2.34 -41.08
C TYR A 515 15.17 -1.86 -41.09
N GLY A 516 15.98 -2.34 -42.04
CA GLY A 516 17.37 -1.94 -42.21
C GLY A 516 17.55 -0.59 -42.89
N ASN A 517 16.60 -0.17 -43.74
CA ASN A 517 16.63 1.12 -44.43
C ASN A 517 15.46 2.03 -43.98
N ARG A 518 15.76 3.03 -43.16
CA ARG A 518 14.77 3.96 -42.59
C ARG A 518 14.03 4.79 -43.65
N ILE A 519 14.69 5.15 -44.75
CA ILE A 519 14.08 5.94 -45.83
C ILE A 519 13.05 5.08 -46.56
N PHE A 520 13.39 3.82 -46.82
CA PHE A 520 12.47 2.87 -47.45
C PHE A 520 11.27 2.54 -46.55
N MET A 521 11.51 2.33 -45.25
CA MET A 521 10.46 2.16 -44.24
C MET A 521 9.49 3.36 -44.23
N CYS A 522 10.04 4.58 -44.19
CA CYS A 522 9.29 5.83 -44.19
C CYS A 522 8.44 5.96 -45.45
N TYR A 523 9.03 5.74 -46.63
CA TYR A 523 8.31 5.75 -47.91
C TYR A 523 7.12 4.79 -47.91
N CYS A 524 7.29 3.56 -47.42
CA CYS A 524 6.20 2.58 -47.34
C CYS A 524 5.09 3.01 -46.38
N CYS A 525 5.41 3.55 -45.20
CA CYS A 525 4.42 4.02 -44.24
C CYS A 525 3.66 5.26 -44.74
N VAL A 526 4.39 6.25 -45.26
CA VAL A 526 3.80 7.46 -45.86
C VAL A 526 2.89 7.09 -47.03
N SER A 527 3.31 6.13 -47.86
CA SER A 527 2.52 5.68 -49.00
C SER A 527 1.17 5.08 -48.59
N CYS A 528 1.11 4.35 -47.48
CA CYS A 528 -0.16 3.85 -46.94
C CYS A 528 -1.11 4.98 -46.55
N GLU A 529 -0.64 5.92 -45.72
CA GLU A 529 -1.46 7.03 -45.24
C GLU A 529 -1.93 7.93 -46.39
N VAL A 530 -1.02 8.29 -47.29
CA VAL A 530 -1.33 9.13 -48.44
C VAL A 530 -2.27 8.42 -49.41
N LEU A 531 -2.12 7.10 -49.62
CA LEU A 531 -3.07 6.34 -50.43
C LEU A 531 -4.48 6.40 -49.85
N TYR A 532 -4.64 6.21 -48.53
CA TYR A 532 -5.93 6.26 -47.88
C TYR A 532 -6.58 7.64 -47.94
N ILE A 533 -5.79 8.71 -47.81
CA ILE A 533 -6.25 10.09 -48.01
C ILE A 533 -6.72 10.32 -49.45
N ILE A 534 -5.94 9.87 -50.45
CA ILE A 534 -6.27 9.99 -51.87
C ILE A 534 -7.59 9.27 -52.17
N LEU A 535 -7.76 8.05 -51.66
CA LEU A 535 -9.00 7.28 -51.81
C LEU A 535 -10.19 8.03 -51.19
N LEU A 536 -10.03 8.62 -50.01
CA LEU A 536 -11.10 9.40 -49.39
C LEU A 536 -11.49 10.65 -50.20
N LEU A 537 -10.51 11.35 -50.78
CA LEU A 537 -10.71 12.56 -51.58
C LEU A 537 -11.37 12.28 -52.93
N ILE A 538 -11.01 11.17 -53.60
CA ILE A 538 -11.56 10.81 -54.91
C ILE A 538 -12.97 10.24 -54.81
N ALA A 539 -13.38 9.72 -53.64
CA ALA A 539 -14.71 9.19 -53.43
C ALA A 539 -15.81 10.24 -53.64
N LYS A 540 -16.62 10.09 -54.70
CA LYS A 540 -17.71 11.03 -55.03
C LYS A 540 -19.04 10.66 -54.37
N ASN A 541 -19.38 9.36 -54.32
CA ASN A 541 -20.61 8.84 -53.70
C ASN A 541 -20.26 7.81 -52.61
N GLN A 542 -21.16 7.61 -51.65
CA GLN A 542 -21.09 6.45 -50.75
C GLN A 542 -21.37 5.17 -51.57
N THR A 543 -20.64 4.08 -51.33
CA THR A 543 -20.78 2.74 -51.97
C THR A 543 -20.18 2.56 -53.38
N GLN A 544 -19.04 3.18 -53.67
CA GLN A 544 -18.35 2.98 -54.95
C GLN A 544 -17.57 1.67 -54.99
N ASN A 545 -17.47 1.04 -56.17
CA ASN A 545 -16.57 -0.10 -56.38
C ASN A 545 -15.11 0.40 -56.39
N LEU A 546 -14.28 -0.12 -55.48
CA LEU A 546 -12.89 0.32 -55.29
C LEU A 546 -12.05 0.17 -56.57
N LEU A 547 -12.15 -0.99 -57.25
CA LEU A 547 -11.37 -1.28 -58.44
C LEU A 547 -11.71 -0.32 -59.58
N ASN A 548 -13.00 -0.04 -59.78
CA ASN A 548 -13.42 0.88 -60.85
C ASN A 548 -12.89 2.30 -60.62
N VAL A 549 -12.89 2.79 -59.37
CA VAL A 549 -12.39 4.13 -59.05
C VAL A 549 -10.87 4.22 -59.21
N VAL A 550 -10.13 3.20 -58.77
CA VAL A 550 -8.67 3.16 -58.90
C VAL A 550 -8.26 3.06 -60.38
N VAL A 551 -8.87 2.14 -61.14
CA VAL A 551 -8.57 1.96 -62.58
C VAL A 551 -8.92 3.22 -63.36
N ALA A 552 -10.11 3.79 -63.16
CA ALA A 552 -10.52 5.02 -63.85
C ALA A 552 -9.56 6.19 -63.58
N THR A 553 -9.08 6.33 -62.35
CA THR A 553 -8.11 7.38 -61.99
C THR A 553 -6.75 7.14 -62.63
N LEU A 554 -6.27 5.89 -62.65
CA LEU A 554 -4.98 5.53 -63.27
C LEU A 554 -4.98 5.75 -64.79
N THR A 555 -6.11 5.53 -65.46
CA THR A 555 -6.24 5.71 -66.91
C THR A 555 -6.26 7.18 -67.38
N GLN A 556 -6.43 8.14 -66.47
CA GLN A 556 -6.57 9.56 -66.82
C GLN A 556 -5.23 10.30 -67.06
N ILE A 557 -4.08 9.63 -66.87
CA ILE A 557 -2.71 10.17 -67.07
C ILE A 557 -2.59 11.63 -66.56
N SER A 558 -2.81 11.82 -65.26
CA SER A 558 -2.77 13.11 -64.58
C SER A 558 -1.71 13.10 -63.45
N PRO A 559 -1.33 14.26 -62.89
CA PRO A 559 -0.43 14.29 -61.72
C PRO A 559 -0.96 13.42 -60.55
N LEU A 560 -2.29 13.35 -60.40
CA LEU A 560 -2.94 12.50 -59.40
C LEU A 560 -2.81 11.00 -59.72
N SER A 561 -2.83 10.61 -60.99
CA SER A 561 -2.64 9.20 -61.39
C SER A 561 -1.20 8.73 -61.14
N PHE A 562 -0.22 9.61 -61.36
CA PHE A 562 1.18 9.32 -61.03
C PHE A 562 1.39 9.17 -59.51
N LEU A 563 0.81 10.08 -58.72
CA LEU A 563 0.88 10.03 -57.26
C LEU A 563 0.19 8.76 -56.72
N LEU A 564 -0.97 8.39 -57.27
CA LEU A 564 -1.69 7.17 -56.91
C LEU A 564 -0.89 5.91 -57.24
N ALA A 565 -0.25 5.85 -58.41
CA ALA A 565 0.61 4.71 -58.78
C ALA A 565 1.81 4.57 -57.83
N LEU A 566 2.44 5.69 -57.47
CA LEU A 566 3.57 5.71 -56.55
C LEU A 566 3.18 5.24 -55.14
N THR A 567 2.04 5.68 -54.62
CA THR A 567 1.59 5.29 -53.28
C THR A 567 1.06 3.85 -53.25
N LEU A 568 0.45 3.36 -54.33
CA LEU A 568 0.07 1.95 -54.47
C LEU A 568 1.28 1.02 -54.40
N PHE A 569 2.41 1.40 -55.01
CA PHE A 569 3.64 0.60 -54.92
C PHE A 569 4.16 0.51 -53.47
N GLY A 570 4.32 1.64 -52.78
CA GLY A 570 4.76 1.66 -51.38
C GLY A 570 3.80 0.93 -50.44
N TRP A 571 2.49 1.06 -50.67
CA TRP A 571 1.46 0.32 -49.93
C TRP A 571 1.58 -1.19 -50.15
N SER A 572 1.77 -1.65 -51.39
CA SER A 572 1.91 -3.09 -51.69
C SER A 572 3.12 -3.71 -51.00
N MET A 573 4.24 -2.99 -50.96
CA MET A 573 5.45 -3.42 -50.22
C MET A 573 5.18 -3.49 -48.73
N LYS A 574 4.45 -2.51 -48.16
CA LYS A 574 4.08 -2.52 -46.74
C LYS A 574 3.18 -3.70 -46.37
N GLN A 575 2.16 -4.01 -47.17
CA GLN A 575 1.28 -5.15 -46.89
C GLN A 575 2.02 -6.48 -47.02
N THR A 576 2.94 -6.60 -47.98
CA THR A 576 3.81 -7.78 -48.11
C THR A 576 4.68 -7.95 -46.86
N VAL A 577 5.23 -6.86 -46.32
CA VAL A 577 5.97 -6.88 -45.05
C VAL A 577 5.08 -7.33 -43.88
N ASN A 578 3.84 -6.85 -43.78
CA ASN A 578 2.92 -7.27 -42.72
C ASN A 578 2.59 -8.78 -42.80
N ILE A 579 2.46 -9.35 -44.00
CA ILE A 579 2.29 -10.80 -44.18
C ILE A 579 3.55 -11.57 -43.73
N ILE A 580 4.74 -11.09 -44.12
CA ILE A 580 6.01 -11.70 -43.72
C ILE A 580 6.17 -11.66 -42.19
N GLN A 581 5.75 -10.58 -41.52
CA GLN A 581 5.73 -10.47 -40.06
C GLN A 581 4.87 -11.55 -39.42
N MET A 582 3.64 -11.75 -39.90
CA MET A 582 2.76 -12.80 -39.36
C MET A 582 3.39 -14.18 -39.51
N LYS A 583 3.94 -14.48 -40.70
CA LYS A 583 4.62 -15.76 -40.94
C LYS A 583 5.82 -15.94 -40.01
N THR A 584 6.69 -14.94 -39.93
CA THR A 584 7.91 -15.00 -39.09
C THR A 584 7.55 -15.16 -37.61
N ALA A 585 6.49 -14.50 -37.14
CA ALA A 585 6.02 -14.65 -35.77
C ALA A 585 5.45 -16.05 -35.50
N ALA A 586 4.68 -16.61 -36.44
CA ALA A 586 4.16 -17.97 -36.35
C ALA A 586 5.29 -19.00 -36.31
N ASP A 587 6.31 -18.87 -37.18
CA ASP A 587 7.47 -19.77 -37.21
C ASP A 587 8.22 -19.77 -35.85
N VAL A 588 8.36 -18.61 -35.21
CA VAL A 588 8.98 -18.50 -33.86
C VAL A 588 8.12 -19.15 -32.77
N CYS A 589 6.80 -18.99 -32.83
CA CYS A 589 5.90 -19.63 -31.86
C CYS A 589 5.90 -21.16 -32.00
N VAL A 590 5.92 -21.68 -33.23
CA VAL A 590 5.95 -23.13 -33.49
C VAL A 590 7.28 -23.75 -33.02
N LEU A 591 8.41 -23.08 -33.24
CA LEU A 591 9.70 -23.53 -32.72
C LEU A 591 9.74 -23.53 -31.18
N GLY A 592 9.02 -22.61 -30.55
CA GLY A 592 8.85 -22.56 -29.10
C GLY A 592 8.01 -23.69 -28.51
N GLU A 593 7.12 -24.31 -29.30
CA GLU A 593 6.30 -25.47 -28.89
C GLU A 593 7.01 -26.81 -29.14
N SER A 594 7.85 -26.92 -30.18
CA SER A 594 8.60 -28.15 -30.46
C SER A 594 9.73 -28.43 -29.46
N ASP A 595 10.30 -27.40 -28.83
CA ASP A 595 11.36 -27.53 -27.83
C ASP A 595 10.84 -28.00 -26.45
N THR A 596 9.52 -28.05 -26.24
CA THR A 596 8.91 -28.56 -25.00
C THR A 596 8.61 -30.06 -24.98
N ASP A 597 8.61 -30.75 -26.13
CA ASP A 597 8.16 -32.16 -26.23
C ASP A 597 9.20 -33.16 -26.79
N THR A 598 10.44 -32.77 -27.07
CA THR A 598 11.47 -33.70 -27.61
C THR A 598 12.83 -33.65 -26.90
N SER A 599 12.82 -33.55 -25.57
CA SER A 599 14.01 -33.76 -24.73
C SER A 599 14.19 -35.21 -24.26
N ALA A 600 13.96 -36.19 -25.14
CA ALA A 600 14.32 -37.58 -24.86
C ALA A 600 14.60 -38.37 -26.16
N LEU A 601 15.84 -38.84 -26.29
CA LEU A 601 16.37 -39.81 -27.27
C LEU A 601 16.77 -39.29 -28.67
N SER A 602 18.03 -39.61 -29.00
CA SER A 602 18.73 -39.44 -30.27
C SER A 602 19.32 -38.05 -30.57
N LEU A 603 20.54 -37.83 -30.06
CA LEU A 603 21.68 -37.22 -30.78
C LEU A 603 22.95 -37.31 -29.92
N SER A 604 23.22 -38.50 -29.38
CA SER A 604 24.51 -38.88 -28.84
C SER A 604 25.36 -39.45 -29.97
N GLU A 605 25.96 -38.58 -30.79
CA GLU A 605 27.09 -38.86 -31.71
C GLU A 605 27.22 -37.65 -32.64
N ASN A 606 28.06 -36.68 -32.25
CA ASN A 606 28.73 -35.64 -33.09
C ASN A 606 29.12 -34.36 -32.32
N PHE A 607 28.99 -34.31 -31.00
CA PHE A 607 29.50 -33.19 -30.17
C PHE A 607 30.87 -33.47 -29.56
N SER A 608 31.88 -33.68 -30.40
CA SER A 608 33.30 -33.66 -30.00
C SER A 608 34.13 -32.59 -30.71
N LEU A 609 33.49 -31.66 -31.43
CA LEU A 609 34.19 -30.55 -32.14
C LEU A 609 33.63 -29.13 -31.87
N PHE A 610 32.66 -28.97 -30.97
CA PHE A 610 32.10 -27.66 -30.58
C PHE A 610 32.35 -27.30 -29.10
N SER A 611 33.53 -27.65 -28.57
CA SER A 611 33.96 -27.31 -27.20
C SER A 611 34.48 -25.87 -27.03
N ALA A 612 34.11 -24.93 -27.91
CA ALA A 612 34.61 -23.56 -27.81
C ALA A 612 33.60 -22.56 -28.37
N MET A 613 32.50 -22.32 -27.65
CA MET A 613 31.74 -21.06 -27.61
C MET A 613 30.57 -21.22 -26.63
N ALA A 614 30.89 -21.28 -25.33
CA ALA A 614 29.88 -21.12 -24.29
C ALA A 614 29.24 -19.73 -24.45
N LYS A 615 27.90 -19.67 -24.61
CA LYS A 615 27.16 -18.41 -24.53
C LYS A 615 27.52 -17.74 -23.20
N PRO A 616 27.90 -16.45 -23.17
CA PRO A 616 28.31 -15.81 -21.93
C PRO A 616 27.12 -15.81 -20.97
N VAL A 617 27.30 -16.46 -19.82
CA VAL A 617 26.36 -16.38 -18.70
C VAL A 617 26.10 -14.90 -18.42
N ALA A 618 24.83 -14.51 -18.33
CA ALA A 618 24.46 -13.11 -18.08
C ALA A 618 24.89 -12.74 -16.66
N ILE A 619 26.09 -12.19 -16.51
CA ILE A 619 26.70 -11.84 -15.22
C ILE A 619 26.84 -10.33 -15.12
N GLU A 620 26.44 -9.79 -13.99
CA GLU A 620 26.76 -8.42 -13.60
C GLU A 620 27.98 -8.42 -12.68
N VAL A 621 28.98 -7.61 -13.02
CA VAL A 621 30.28 -7.59 -12.33
C VAL A 621 30.45 -6.28 -11.58
N TYR A 622 30.74 -6.38 -10.29
CA TYR A 622 31.13 -5.28 -9.43
C TYR A 622 32.58 -5.42 -8.99
N ASN A 623 33.31 -4.30 -8.96
CA ASN A 623 34.75 -4.26 -8.66
C ASN A 623 35.56 -5.27 -9.52
N PRO A 624 35.63 -5.09 -10.85
CA PRO A 624 36.24 -6.06 -11.76
C PRO A 624 37.73 -6.35 -11.48
N ASN A 625 38.42 -5.43 -10.81
CA ASN A 625 39.84 -5.57 -10.43
C ASN A 625 40.03 -6.12 -9.00
N GLY A 626 38.94 -6.58 -8.35
CA GLY A 626 39.01 -7.17 -7.02
C GLY A 626 39.89 -8.42 -6.97
N LYS A 627 40.67 -8.56 -5.90
CA LYS A 627 41.62 -9.66 -5.68
C LYS A 627 40.91 -11.01 -5.51
N TYR A 628 39.80 -11.01 -4.78
CA TYR A 628 39.04 -12.22 -4.43
C TYR A 628 37.77 -12.27 -5.26
N ARG A 629 37.44 -13.41 -5.88
CA ARG A 629 36.25 -13.56 -6.71
C ARG A 629 35.13 -14.22 -5.92
N VAL A 630 34.01 -13.53 -5.78
CA VAL A 630 32.79 -14.03 -5.11
C VAL A 630 31.65 -14.06 -6.10
N VAL A 631 30.96 -15.20 -6.20
CA VAL A 631 29.83 -15.40 -7.12
C VAL A 631 28.54 -15.50 -6.31
N SER A 632 27.50 -14.79 -6.76
CA SER A 632 26.12 -14.96 -6.29
C SER A 632 25.30 -15.60 -7.40
N THR A 633 24.67 -16.75 -7.13
CA THR A 633 23.88 -17.50 -8.11
C THR A 633 22.61 -16.75 -8.54
N LYS A 634 22.18 -15.77 -7.75
CA LYS A 634 21.05 -14.87 -8.03
C LYS A 634 21.31 -13.44 -7.53
N PRO A 635 20.60 -12.44 -8.09
CA PRO A 635 20.50 -11.13 -7.47
C PRO A 635 19.78 -11.24 -6.11
N MET A 636 20.34 -10.62 -5.09
CA MET A 636 19.76 -10.57 -3.74
C MET A 636 19.34 -9.14 -3.38
N PRO A 637 18.30 -8.96 -2.54
CA PRO A 637 17.84 -7.63 -2.13
C PRO A 637 18.91 -6.79 -1.44
N GLY A 638 18.85 -5.47 -1.69
CA GLY A 638 19.75 -4.48 -1.10
C GLY A 638 21.15 -4.47 -1.72
N THR A 639 21.91 -3.42 -1.44
CA THR A 639 23.27 -3.22 -1.98
C THR A 639 24.36 -3.34 -0.92
N ARG A 640 24.00 -3.37 0.36
CA ARG A 640 24.96 -3.42 1.48
C ARG A 640 25.90 -4.61 1.40
N TRP A 641 25.37 -5.81 1.11
CA TRP A 641 26.17 -7.02 1.01
C TRP A 641 27.21 -6.95 -0.12
N ILE A 642 26.87 -6.27 -1.23
CA ILE A 642 27.79 -6.01 -2.35
C ILE A 642 28.90 -5.06 -1.90
N ASN A 643 28.52 -3.93 -1.29
CA ASN A 643 29.48 -2.91 -0.82
C ASN A 643 30.46 -3.50 0.20
N LEU A 644 29.99 -4.29 1.17
CA LEU A 644 30.85 -4.96 2.16
C LEU A 644 31.90 -5.88 1.53
N LEU A 645 31.57 -6.55 0.43
CA LEU A 645 32.51 -7.38 -0.32
C LEU A 645 33.50 -6.53 -1.13
N ILE A 646 33.01 -5.51 -1.84
CA ILE A 646 33.83 -4.60 -2.67
C ILE A 646 34.85 -3.85 -1.80
N ASP A 647 34.42 -3.30 -0.68
CA ASP A 647 35.27 -2.53 0.26
C ASP A 647 36.42 -3.39 0.82
N GLN A 648 36.27 -4.71 0.75
CA GLN A 648 37.27 -5.69 1.15
C GLN A 648 38.07 -6.27 -0.02
N GLY A 649 38.00 -5.65 -1.19
CA GLY A 649 38.75 -6.01 -2.37
C GLY A 649 38.22 -7.25 -3.09
N CYS A 650 36.93 -7.57 -2.92
CA CYS A 650 36.31 -8.66 -3.68
C CYS A 650 35.75 -8.15 -5.01
N ARG A 651 35.94 -8.92 -6.08
CA ARG A 651 35.20 -8.86 -7.33
C ARG A 651 33.93 -9.68 -7.14
N VAL A 652 32.77 -9.04 -7.23
CA VAL A 652 31.46 -9.68 -7.03
C VAL A 652 30.80 -9.90 -8.37
N GLU A 653 30.42 -11.13 -8.66
CA GLU A 653 29.71 -11.52 -9.86
C GLU A 653 28.31 -12.00 -9.50
N ILE A 654 27.29 -11.44 -10.14
CA ILE A 654 25.89 -11.77 -9.89
C ILE A 654 25.30 -12.36 -11.15
N CYS A 655 24.82 -13.60 -11.07
CA CYS A 655 24.15 -14.25 -12.18
C CYS A 655 22.72 -13.70 -12.36
N HIS A 656 22.41 -13.26 -13.58
CA HIS A 656 21.11 -12.75 -14.04
C HIS A 656 20.45 -13.67 -15.07
N LEU A 657 20.85 -14.95 -15.13
CA LEU A 657 20.14 -15.92 -15.94
C LEU A 657 18.66 -15.97 -15.51
N LYS A 658 17.77 -15.88 -16.51
CA LYS A 658 16.31 -15.89 -16.32
C LYS A 658 15.77 -17.22 -15.77
N LYS A 659 16.55 -18.31 -15.81
CA LYS A 659 16.19 -19.60 -15.21
C LYS A 659 15.85 -19.39 -13.73
N THR A 660 14.72 -19.90 -13.23
CA THR A 660 14.33 -19.71 -11.82
C THR A 660 15.32 -20.38 -10.87
N ILE A 661 15.66 -21.65 -11.14
CA ILE A 661 16.66 -22.44 -10.43
C ILE A 661 17.79 -22.75 -11.42
N LEU A 662 19.05 -22.61 -10.99
CA LEU A 662 20.20 -22.94 -11.83
C LEU A 662 20.49 -24.44 -11.75
N SER A 663 20.88 -25.04 -12.88
CA SER A 663 21.38 -26.42 -12.91
C SER A 663 22.77 -26.51 -12.30
N VAL A 664 23.19 -27.73 -11.95
CA VAL A 664 24.55 -28.01 -11.46
C VAL A 664 25.58 -27.51 -12.49
N GLU A 665 25.33 -27.75 -13.77
CA GLU A 665 26.19 -27.32 -14.87
C GLU A 665 26.28 -25.80 -14.96
N ASP A 666 25.14 -25.08 -14.88
CA ASP A 666 25.15 -23.61 -14.87
C ASP A 666 25.99 -23.05 -13.71
N ILE A 667 25.92 -23.69 -12.52
CA ILE A 667 26.67 -23.26 -11.34
C ILE A 667 28.16 -23.60 -11.49
N VAL A 668 28.52 -24.75 -12.07
CA VAL A 668 29.92 -25.10 -12.38
C VAL A 668 30.52 -24.10 -13.36
N ASP A 669 29.80 -23.74 -14.42
CA ASP A 669 30.23 -22.72 -15.39
C ASP A 669 30.40 -21.34 -14.74
N LEU A 670 29.50 -20.98 -13.80
CA LEU A 670 29.62 -19.78 -12.99
C LEU A 670 30.84 -19.81 -12.05
N ILE A 671 31.18 -20.97 -11.48
CA ILE A 671 32.37 -21.13 -10.63
C ILE A 671 33.64 -20.97 -11.48
N GLY A 672 33.71 -21.61 -12.64
CA GLY A 672 34.87 -21.55 -13.55
C GLY A 672 36.18 -21.99 -12.87
N ASP A 673 37.32 -21.55 -13.42
CA ASP A 673 38.65 -21.99 -12.95
C ASP A 673 39.14 -21.30 -11.68
N LYS A 674 38.51 -20.18 -11.29
CA LYS A 674 38.88 -19.41 -10.10
C LYS A 674 37.67 -18.82 -9.42
N CYS A 675 37.40 -19.22 -8.18
CA CYS A 675 36.31 -18.69 -7.36
C CYS A 675 36.68 -18.83 -5.88
N ASP A 676 36.74 -17.72 -5.14
CA ASP A 676 37.09 -17.75 -3.71
C ASP A 676 35.88 -18.09 -2.82
N GLY A 677 34.65 -17.85 -3.30
CA GLY A 677 33.45 -18.28 -2.60
C GLY A 677 32.14 -18.01 -3.35
N VAL A 678 31.10 -18.72 -2.94
CA VAL A 678 29.79 -18.69 -3.61
C VAL A 678 28.68 -18.39 -2.60
N ILE A 679 27.71 -17.57 -3.00
CA ILE A 679 26.44 -17.36 -2.29
C ILE A 679 25.33 -17.99 -3.13
N GLY A 680 24.69 -19.02 -2.58
CA GLY A 680 23.64 -19.79 -3.26
C GLY A 680 22.26 -19.64 -2.62
N GLN A 681 21.26 -20.20 -3.30
CA GLN A 681 19.86 -20.17 -2.88
C GLN A 681 19.43 -21.49 -2.23
N LEU A 682 18.32 -21.44 -1.48
CA LEU A 682 17.72 -22.62 -0.84
C LEU A 682 17.24 -23.69 -1.82
N THR A 683 17.03 -23.31 -3.08
CA THR A 683 16.49 -24.15 -4.16
C THR A 683 17.57 -24.90 -4.94
N GLU A 684 18.85 -24.68 -4.62
CA GLU A 684 19.97 -25.28 -5.33
C GLU A 684 20.54 -26.43 -4.50
N ASP A 685 20.64 -27.62 -5.08
CA ASP A 685 21.20 -28.79 -4.40
C ASP A 685 22.72 -28.76 -4.45
N TRP A 686 23.33 -28.50 -3.29
CA TRP A 686 24.78 -28.41 -3.11
C TRP A 686 25.34 -29.74 -2.60
N GLY A 687 25.79 -30.57 -3.54
CA GLY A 687 26.44 -31.88 -3.28
C GLY A 687 27.90 -31.96 -3.71
N GLU A 688 28.42 -33.19 -3.78
CA GLU A 688 29.82 -33.54 -4.13
C GLU A 688 30.34 -32.77 -5.36
N THR A 689 29.58 -32.74 -6.46
CA THR A 689 30.00 -32.12 -7.72
C THR A 689 30.30 -30.63 -7.57
N LEU A 690 29.40 -29.87 -6.94
CA LEU A 690 29.55 -28.42 -6.77
C LEU A 690 30.66 -28.08 -5.77
N PHE A 691 30.76 -28.82 -4.66
CA PHE A 691 31.84 -28.60 -3.71
C PHE A 691 33.21 -28.98 -4.28
N SER A 692 33.29 -30.05 -5.08
CA SER A 692 34.50 -30.42 -5.80
C SER A 692 34.93 -29.31 -6.78
N ALA A 693 33.99 -28.80 -7.58
CA ALA A 693 34.25 -27.71 -8.53
C ALA A 693 34.72 -26.44 -7.82
N LEU A 694 34.03 -26.03 -6.75
CA LEU A 694 34.41 -24.86 -5.96
C LEU A 694 35.79 -25.02 -5.32
N SER A 695 36.10 -26.19 -4.78
CA SER A 695 37.43 -26.49 -4.20
C SER A 695 38.54 -26.43 -5.26
N LYS A 696 38.32 -27.03 -6.44
CA LYS A 696 39.27 -26.96 -7.57
C LYS A 696 39.52 -25.53 -8.04
N ALA A 697 38.51 -24.67 -7.98
CA ALA A 697 38.61 -23.25 -8.31
C ALA A 697 39.28 -22.40 -7.21
N GLY A 698 39.74 -23.01 -6.11
CA GLY A 698 40.39 -22.32 -4.99
C GLY A 698 39.43 -21.75 -3.94
N GLY A 699 38.18 -22.21 -3.94
CA GLY A 699 37.12 -21.74 -3.05
C GLY A 699 37.37 -22.04 -1.59
N LYS A 700 36.90 -21.14 -0.72
CA LYS A 700 37.04 -21.25 0.74
C LYS A 700 35.70 -21.38 1.46
N ALA A 701 34.63 -20.89 0.84
CA ALA A 701 33.31 -20.89 1.45
C ALA A 701 32.17 -20.90 0.45
N PHE A 702 31.11 -21.59 0.85
CA PHE A 702 29.78 -21.48 0.28
C PHE A 702 28.85 -20.93 1.37
N SER A 703 27.97 -19.98 1.05
CA SER A 703 26.92 -19.56 1.98
C SER A 703 25.55 -19.72 1.34
N ASN A 704 24.69 -20.48 2.01
CA ASN A 704 23.29 -20.63 1.64
C ASN A 704 22.49 -19.42 2.16
N MET A 705 21.69 -18.78 1.29
CA MET A 705 20.78 -17.70 1.66
C MET A 705 19.50 -18.28 2.31
N ALA A 706 19.69 -19.03 3.40
CA ALA A 706 18.63 -19.69 4.15
C ALA A 706 19.10 -20.05 5.56
N VAL A 707 18.15 -20.39 6.45
CA VAL A 707 18.48 -20.98 7.76
C VAL A 707 18.57 -22.49 7.70
N GLY A 708 17.55 -23.14 7.14
CA GLY A 708 17.59 -24.56 6.83
C GLY A 708 18.55 -24.83 5.68
N TYR A 709 19.26 -25.94 5.76
CA TYR A 709 20.32 -26.32 4.83
C TYR A 709 20.14 -27.78 4.37
N ASN A 710 18.90 -28.25 4.31
CA ASN A 710 18.56 -29.60 3.82
C ASN A 710 18.95 -29.82 2.35
N ASN A 711 19.14 -28.75 1.58
CA ASN A 711 19.64 -28.75 0.21
C ASN A 711 21.19 -28.79 0.13
N VAL A 712 21.89 -28.90 1.26
CA VAL A 712 23.36 -28.82 1.32
C VAL A 712 23.93 -30.08 1.98
N ASP A 713 24.75 -30.83 1.23
CA ASP A 713 25.54 -31.94 1.76
C ASP A 713 26.76 -31.39 2.50
N VAL A 714 26.60 -31.25 3.82
CA VAL A 714 27.64 -30.73 4.71
C VAL A 714 28.85 -31.67 4.78
N GLU A 715 28.66 -32.99 4.63
CA GLU A 715 29.76 -33.95 4.67
C GLU A 715 30.61 -33.89 3.40
N ALA A 716 29.98 -33.72 2.23
CA ALA A 716 30.71 -33.40 1.00
C ALA A 716 31.53 -32.12 1.15
N ALA A 717 30.96 -31.05 1.73
CA ALA A 717 31.69 -29.81 1.98
C ALA A 717 32.91 -30.02 2.92
N ASN A 718 32.78 -30.85 3.95
CA ASN A 718 33.88 -31.21 4.86
C ASN A 718 35.04 -31.87 4.11
N LYS A 719 34.74 -32.84 3.23
CA LYS A 719 35.74 -33.55 2.40
C LYS A 719 36.57 -32.60 1.55
N TYR A 720 35.95 -31.53 1.05
CA TYR A 720 36.61 -30.52 0.22
C TYR A 720 37.13 -29.29 0.98
N ASN A 721 37.08 -29.32 2.32
CA ASN A 721 37.49 -28.23 3.20
C ASN A 721 36.81 -26.88 2.87
N ILE A 722 35.54 -26.93 2.47
CA ILE A 722 34.72 -25.74 2.18
C ILE A 722 33.87 -25.41 3.40
N ALA A 723 34.00 -24.18 3.90
CA ALA A 723 33.16 -23.70 4.98
C ALA A 723 31.74 -23.40 4.47
N VAL A 724 30.73 -23.94 5.14
CA VAL A 724 29.32 -23.76 4.76
C VAL A 724 28.66 -22.77 5.71
N GLY A 725 28.18 -21.64 5.18
CA GLY A 725 27.44 -20.61 5.91
C GLY A 725 25.94 -20.70 5.70
N ASN A 726 25.19 -20.19 6.68
CA ASN A 726 23.73 -19.99 6.62
C ASN A 726 23.34 -18.67 7.32
N THR A 727 22.05 -18.33 7.42
CA THR A 727 21.59 -17.00 7.88
C THR A 727 20.66 -17.03 9.11
N PRO A 728 21.08 -17.60 10.26
CA PRO A 728 20.25 -17.68 11.48
C PRO A 728 19.98 -16.31 12.11
N GLY A 729 19.00 -16.26 13.01
CA GLY A 729 18.65 -15.06 13.77
C GLY A 729 17.75 -14.09 12.99
N VAL A 730 18.22 -13.60 11.84
CA VAL A 730 17.62 -12.48 11.09
C VAL A 730 16.17 -12.68 10.65
N LEU A 731 15.75 -13.93 10.40
CA LEU A 731 14.40 -14.25 9.92
C LEU A 731 13.44 -14.74 11.00
N THR A 732 13.90 -14.83 12.26
CA THR A 732 13.14 -15.46 13.35
C THR A 732 11.77 -14.82 13.56
N GLU A 733 11.75 -13.49 13.73
CA GLU A 733 10.51 -12.75 13.99
C GLU A 733 9.62 -12.75 12.74
N THR A 734 10.17 -12.51 11.55
CA THR A 734 9.39 -12.48 10.29
C THR A 734 8.70 -13.80 9.98
N THR A 735 9.36 -14.93 10.20
CA THR A 735 8.74 -16.26 10.00
C THR A 735 7.67 -16.54 11.05
N ALA A 736 7.90 -16.14 12.30
CA ALA A 736 6.88 -16.25 13.35
C ALA A 736 5.65 -15.35 13.07
N GLU A 737 5.87 -14.14 12.54
CA GLU A 737 4.83 -13.21 12.11
C GLU A 737 3.97 -13.81 10.99
N LEU A 738 4.59 -14.47 10.00
CA LEU A 738 3.82 -15.14 8.96
C LEU A 738 3.03 -16.32 9.54
N ALA A 739 3.63 -17.15 10.38
CA ALA A 739 2.92 -18.26 11.03
C ALA A 739 1.71 -17.78 11.85
N ALA A 740 1.86 -16.68 12.60
CA ALA A 740 0.76 -16.03 13.31
C ALA A 740 -0.29 -15.46 12.34
N SER A 741 0.14 -14.87 11.23
CA SER A 741 -0.76 -14.35 10.19
C SER A 741 -1.59 -15.46 9.54
N LEU A 742 -0.96 -16.59 9.20
CA LEU A 742 -1.64 -17.78 8.67
C LEU A 742 -2.60 -18.39 9.70
N SER A 743 -2.20 -18.44 10.97
CA SER A 743 -3.08 -18.86 12.08
C SER A 743 -4.37 -18.03 12.12
N LEU A 744 -4.25 -16.70 12.02
CA LEU A 744 -5.38 -15.78 12.05
C LEU A 744 -6.21 -15.83 10.76
N ALA A 745 -5.55 -15.93 9.60
CA ALA A 745 -6.20 -16.03 8.31
C ALA A 745 -7.08 -17.29 8.22
N ALA A 746 -6.56 -18.42 8.70
CA ALA A 746 -7.31 -19.66 8.81
C ALA A 746 -8.44 -19.53 9.85
N ALA A 747 -8.13 -19.10 11.08
CA ALA A 747 -9.12 -18.98 12.16
C ALA A 747 -10.31 -18.08 11.78
N ARG A 748 -10.05 -17.00 11.02
CA ARG A 748 -11.04 -15.98 10.67
C ARG A 748 -11.54 -16.06 9.23
N ARG A 749 -11.19 -17.13 8.50
CA ARG A 749 -11.65 -17.39 7.12
C ARG A 749 -11.38 -16.23 6.17
N ILE A 750 -10.22 -15.58 6.34
CA ILE A 750 -9.92 -14.29 5.69
C ILE A 750 -9.87 -14.43 4.16
N VAL A 751 -9.22 -15.48 3.66
CA VAL A 751 -9.07 -15.69 2.21
C VAL A 751 -10.41 -16.01 1.55
N GLU A 752 -11.25 -16.84 2.19
CA GLU A 752 -12.61 -17.10 1.72
C GLU A 752 -13.43 -15.80 1.64
N ALA A 753 -13.34 -14.96 2.68
CA ALA A 753 -14.07 -13.71 2.76
C ALA A 753 -13.57 -12.65 1.76
N ASP A 754 -12.25 -12.56 1.52
CA ASP A 754 -11.67 -11.69 0.49
C ASP A 754 -12.15 -12.09 -0.92
N GLY A 755 -12.10 -13.40 -1.24
CA GLY A 755 -12.60 -13.92 -2.51
C GLY A 755 -14.09 -13.62 -2.71
N PHE A 756 -14.91 -13.86 -1.69
CA PHE A 756 -16.34 -13.55 -1.71
C PHE A 756 -16.64 -12.06 -1.94
N MET A 757 -15.91 -11.17 -1.24
CA MET A 757 -16.06 -9.72 -1.40
C MET A 757 -15.67 -9.25 -2.81
N ARG A 758 -14.51 -9.71 -3.32
CA ARG A 758 -14.03 -9.33 -4.66
C ARG A 758 -14.90 -9.85 -5.79
N ALA A 759 -15.56 -10.99 -5.58
CA ALA A 759 -16.52 -11.54 -6.52
C ALA A 759 -17.85 -10.75 -6.58
N GLY A 760 -18.02 -9.71 -5.75
CA GLY A 760 -19.25 -8.90 -5.72
C GLY A 760 -20.44 -9.61 -5.08
N LEU A 761 -20.21 -10.69 -4.31
CA LEU A 761 -21.27 -11.49 -3.70
C LEU A 761 -21.78 -10.91 -2.36
N TYR A 762 -21.16 -9.84 -1.86
CA TYR A 762 -21.52 -9.24 -0.58
C TYR A 762 -22.72 -8.30 -0.71
N GLU A 763 -23.90 -8.77 -0.31
CA GLU A 763 -25.15 -7.98 -0.29
C GLU A 763 -25.38 -7.24 1.03
N GLY A 764 -24.73 -7.68 2.11
CA GLY A 764 -24.90 -7.10 3.44
C GLY A 764 -24.38 -8.01 4.55
N TRP A 765 -24.30 -7.46 5.76
CA TRP A 765 -23.88 -8.22 6.93
C TRP A 765 -24.96 -9.23 7.33
N LEU A 766 -24.57 -10.47 7.60
CA LEU A 766 -25.44 -11.53 8.14
C LEU A 766 -24.78 -12.18 9.36
N PRO A 767 -25.54 -12.60 10.39
CA PRO A 767 -24.99 -13.18 11.62
C PRO A 767 -24.15 -14.45 11.42
N HIS A 768 -24.40 -15.21 10.36
CA HIS A 768 -23.75 -16.48 10.07
C HIS A 768 -22.66 -16.38 8.97
N LEU A 769 -22.46 -15.20 8.39
CA LEU A 769 -21.53 -15.02 7.27
C LEU A 769 -20.08 -15.07 7.76
N PHE A 770 -19.32 -16.06 7.29
CA PHE A 770 -17.90 -16.30 7.64
C PHE A 770 -17.58 -16.33 9.14
N VAL A 771 -18.47 -16.90 9.96
CA VAL A 771 -18.16 -17.13 11.39
C VAL A 771 -16.94 -18.07 11.49
N GLY A 772 -15.96 -17.65 12.29
CA GLY A 772 -14.69 -18.35 12.52
C GLY A 772 -14.39 -18.52 14.01
N ASN A 773 -13.21 -19.02 14.33
CA ASN A 773 -12.82 -19.41 15.69
C ASN A 773 -12.24 -18.23 16.49
N LEU A 774 -12.69 -18.07 17.73
CA LEU A 774 -12.07 -17.17 18.71
C LEU A 774 -10.87 -17.86 19.34
N LEU A 775 -9.67 -17.29 19.18
CA LEU A 775 -8.44 -17.87 19.74
C LEU A 775 -8.25 -17.57 21.23
N LYS A 776 -8.89 -16.53 21.77
CA LYS A 776 -8.71 -16.13 23.18
C LYS A 776 -9.10 -17.24 24.14
N GLY A 777 -8.18 -17.60 25.04
CA GLY A 777 -8.37 -18.67 26.03
C GLY A 777 -8.25 -20.10 25.49
N GLN A 778 -8.04 -20.27 24.18
CA GLN A 778 -7.79 -21.57 23.56
C GLN A 778 -6.31 -21.99 23.78
N THR A 779 -5.96 -23.21 23.35
CA THR A 779 -4.61 -23.77 23.52
C THR A 779 -3.83 -23.73 22.21
N VAL A 780 -2.66 -23.07 22.22
CA VAL A 780 -1.69 -23.12 21.13
C VAL A 780 -0.68 -24.24 21.38
N GLY A 781 -0.57 -25.13 20.39
CA GLY A 781 0.39 -26.22 20.30
C GLY A 781 1.61 -25.82 19.47
N VAL A 782 2.81 -25.92 20.02
CA VAL A 782 4.06 -25.65 19.29
C VAL A 782 4.91 -26.90 19.21
N ILE A 783 5.16 -27.37 18.00
CA ILE A 783 6.05 -28.51 17.73
C ILE A 783 7.36 -27.96 17.17
N GLY A 784 8.44 -28.07 17.96
CA GLY A 784 9.70 -27.37 17.70
C GLY A 784 9.73 -25.98 18.37
N ALA A 785 9.97 -25.94 19.67
CA ALA A 785 10.10 -24.72 20.47
C ALA A 785 11.50 -24.08 20.38
N GLY A 786 12.12 -24.14 19.20
CA GLY A 786 13.34 -23.43 18.85
C GLY A 786 13.12 -21.91 18.73
N ARG A 787 13.96 -21.22 17.95
CA ARG A 787 13.90 -19.75 17.80
C ARG A 787 12.54 -19.27 17.28
N ILE A 788 12.13 -19.81 16.14
CA ILE A 788 10.89 -19.42 15.45
C ILE A 788 9.68 -19.87 16.27
N GLY A 789 9.63 -21.13 16.70
CA GLY A 789 8.53 -21.64 17.52
C GLY A 789 8.36 -20.90 18.84
N SER A 790 9.46 -20.52 19.51
CA SER A 790 9.39 -19.68 20.71
C SER A 790 8.91 -18.26 20.41
N ALA A 791 9.34 -17.64 19.30
CA ALA A 791 8.85 -16.31 18.91
C ALA A 791 7.34 -16.35 18.59
N TYR A 792 6.90 -17.35 17.82
CA TYR A 792 5.49 -17.60 17.52
C TYR A 792 4.68 -17.84 18.81
N ALA A 793 5.14 -18.72 19.70
CA ALA A 793 4.48 -19.01 20.97
C ALA A 793 4.26 -17.73 21.80
N ARG A 794 5.28 -16.87 21.91
CA ARG A 794 5.16 -15.58 22.61
C ARG A 794 4.09 -14.69 22.00
N MET A 795 4.04 -14.58 20.66
CA MET A 795 3.01 -13.79 19.96
C MET A 795 1.60 -14.33 20.23
N MET A 796 1.42 -15.65 20.21
CA MET A 796 0.11 -16.26 20.44
C MET A 796 -0.34 -16.14 21.91
N VAL A 797 0.59 -16.32 22.85
CA VAL A 797 0.32 -16.20 24.29
C VAL A 797 0.04 -14.75 24.69
N GLU A 798 0.91 -13.80 24.33
CA GLU A 798 0.79 -12.41 24.75
C GLU A 798 -0.27 -11.65 23.94
N GLY A 799 -0.33 -11.88 22.63
CA GLY A 799 -1.25 -11.21 21.73
C GLY A 799 -2.69 -11.72 21.83
N PHE A 800 -2.86 -13.02 22.08
CA PHE A 800 -4.17 -13.66 22.04
C PHE A 800 -4.57 -14.36 23.34
N LYS A 801 -3.74 -14.33 24.39
CA LYS A 801 -4.04 -14.93 25.71
C LYS A 801 -4.38 -16.42 25.59
N MET A 802 -3.62 -17.12 24.75
CA MET A 802 -3.72 -18.57 24.58
C MET A 802 -2.88 -19.28 25.64
N ASN A 803 -3.33 -20.46 26.07
CA ASN A 803 -2.51 -21.37 26.86
C ASN A 803 -1.50 -22.06 25.93
N LEU A 804 -0.29 -22.33 26.42
CA LEU A 804 0.76 -22.95 25.63
C LEU A 804 0.89 -24.45 25.97
N ILE A 805 0.84 -25.31 24.96
CA ILE A 805 1.42 -26.65 25.04
C ILE A 805 2.50 -26.77 23.98
N TYR A 806 3.67 -27.33 24.32
CA TYR A 806 4.75 -27.46 23.35
C TYR A 806 5.47 -28.79 23.47
N TYR A 807 6.00 -29.28 22.35
CA TYR A 807 6.89 -30.43 22.28
C TYR A 807 8.18 -30.04 21.58
N ASP A 808 9.31 -30.36 22.23
CA ASP A 808 10.66 -30.23 21.68
C ASP A 808 11.57 -31.23 22.40
N LEU A 809 12.59 -31.73 21.71
CA LEU A 809 13.63 -32.60 22.26
C LEU A 809 14.33 -31.93 23.45
N TYR A 810 14.50 -30.62 23.37
CA TYR A 810 15.12 -29.81 24.43
C TYR A 810 14.10 -28.95 25.17
N GLN A 811 14.31 -28.76 26.47
CA GLN A 811 13.44 -27.90 27.27
C GLN A 811 13.65 -26.42 26.90
N SER A 812 12.58 -25.68 26.65
CA SER A 812 12.65 -24.26 26.32
C SER A 812 12.45 -23.39 27.57
N THR A 813 13.43 -23.43 28.49
CA THR A 813 13.33 -22.73 29.80
C THR A 813 13.05 -21.23 29.68
N ARG A 814 13.55 -20.57 28.62
CA ARG A 814 13.29 -19.13 28.39
C ARG A 814 11.83 -18.88 28.04
N LEU A 815 11.22 -19.72 27.21
CA LEU A 815 9.81 -19.63 26.85
C LEU A 815 8.93 -19.90 28.08
N GLU A 816 9.25 -20.94 28.85
CA GLU A 816 8.54 -21.29 30.10
C GLU A 816 8.55 -20.14 31.12
N LYS A 817 9.72 -19.53 31.35
CA LYS A 817 9.85 -18.36 32.22
C LYS A 817 9.04 -17.17 31.71
N PHE A 818 9.04 -16.93 30.40
CA PHE A 818 8.25 -15.87 29.79
C PHE A 818 6.75 -16.06 30.02
N VAL A 819 6.20 -17.24 29.71
CA VAL A 819 4.76 -17.50 29.88
C VAL A 819 4.37 -17.46 31.35
N THR A 820 5.21 -17.96 32.25
CA THR A 820 5.00 -17.87 33.70
C THR A 820 4.90 -16.41 34.17
N ALA A 821 5.85 -15.56 33.76
CA ALA A 821 5.86 -14.14 34.12
C ALA A 821 4.64 -13.41 33.55
N TYR A 822 4.26 -13.70 32.30
CA TYR A 822 3.08 -13.10 31.67
C TYR A 822 1.77 -13.56 32.36
N GLY A 823 1.66 -14.83 32.74
CA GLY A 823 0.53 -15.34 33.51
C GLY A 823 0.40 -14.65 34.88
N GLN A 824 1.52 -14.42 35.57
CA GLN A 824 1.54 -13.64 36.81
C GLN A 824 1.11 -12.18 36.60
N PHE A 825 1.57 -11.56 35.51
CA PHE A 825 1.15 -10.21 35.12
C PHE A 825 -0.36 -10.12 34.86
N LEU A 826 -0.95 -11.08 34.13
CA LEU A 826 -2.40 -11.13 33.91
C LEU A 826 -3.17 -11.26 35.23
N LYS A 827 -2.73 -12.18 36.10
CA LYS A 827 -3.34 -12.38 37.43
C LYS A 827 -3.30 -11.10 38.27
N ALA A 828 -2.18 -10.38 38.28
CA ALA A 828 -2.03 -9.12 39.01
C ALA A 828 -2.97 -8.01 38.49
N ASN A 829 -3.39 -8.09 37.22
CA ASN A 829 -4.33 -7.16 36.60
C ASN A 829 -5.81 -7.64 36.64
N GLY A 830 -6.11 -8.71 37.39
CA GLY A 830 -7.47 -9.26 37.51
C GLY A 830 -7.95 -10.04 36.30
N GLU A 831 -7.03 -10.46 35.41
CA GLU A 831 -7.33 -11.31 34.26
C GLU A 831 -7.04 -12.79 34.56
N GLN A 832 -7.68 -13.69 33.79
CA GLN A 832 -7.37 -15.12 33.86
C GLN A 832 -5.92 -15.37 33.39
N PRO A 833 -5.07 -16.00 34.22
CA PRO A 833 -3.70 -16.30 33.84
C PRO A 833 -3.66 -17.36 32.75
N VAL A 834 -2.73 -17.20 31.81
CA VAL A 834 -2.39 -18.27 30.85
C VAL A 834 -1.49 -19.31 31.52
N THR A 835 -1.58 -20.55 31.06
CA THR A 835 -0.72 -21.66 31.52
C THR A 835 0.23 -22.12 30.41
N TRP A 836 1.25 -22.88 30.79
CA TRP A 836 2.08 -23.61 29.84
C TRP A 836 2.32 -25.05 30.30
N LYS A 837 2.53 -25.94 29.33
CA LYS A 837 2.88 -27.35 29.54
C LYS A 837 3.90 -27.80 28.49
N ARG A 838 5.00 -28.42 28.93
CA ARG A 838 5.85 -29.20 28.03
C ARG A 838 5.25 -30.59 27.90
N ALA A 839 4.85 -30.96 26.70
CA ALA A 839 4.29 -32.27 26.42
C ALA A 839 5.39 -33.35 26.46
N SER A 840 5.01 -34.55 26.90
CA SER A 840 5.85 -35.74 26.91
C SER A 840 6.04 -36.34 25.51
N SER A 841 5.07 -36.10 24.63
CA SER A 841 5.03 -36.58 23.24
C SER A 841 4.39 -35.54 22.33
N MET A 842 4.60 -35.68 21.03
CA MET A 842 3.92 -34.83 20.05
C MET A 842 2.42 -35.09 20.00
N GLU A 843 2.00 -36.35 20.13
CA GLU A 843 0.60 -36.75 20.07
C GLU A 843 -0.23 -36.11 21.19
N GLU A 844 0.39 -35.81 22.33
CA GLU A 844 -0.22 -35.04 23.41
C GLU A 844 -0.51 -33.58 22.97
N VAL A 845 0.42 -32.92 22.25
CA VAL A 845 0.17 -31.60 21.64
C VAL A 845 -0.99 -31.66 20.65
N LEU A 846 -0.97 -32.64 19.75
CA LEU A 846 -1.96 -32.78 18.68
C LEU A 846 -3.38 -33.02 19.22
N ARG A 847 -3.53 -33.75 20.33
CA ARG A 847 -4.83 -33.99 20.98
C ARG A 847 -5.36 -32.78 21.75
N GLU A 848 -4.49 -32.03 22.43
CA GLU A 848 -4.89 -30.98 23.36
C GLU A 848 -5.02 -29.59 22.73
N ALA A 849 -4.25 -29.30 21.67
CA ALA A 849 -4.20 -27.96 21.07
C ALA A 849 -5.38 -27.68 20.13
N ASP A 850 -5.79 -26.42 20.07
CA ASP A 850 -6.80 -25.89 19.14
C ASP A 850 -6.14 -25.28 17.89
N LEU A 851 -4.91 -24.78 18.05
CA LEU A 851 -4.06 -24.24 17.00
C LEU A 851 -2.67 -24.85 17.13
N ILE A 852 -2.20 -25.56 16.12
CA ILE A 852 -0.90 -26.23 16.10
C ILE A 852 -0.01 -25.54 15.07
N SER A 853 1.22 -25.17 15.44
CA SER A 853 2.21 -24.64 14.49
C SER A 853 3.48 -25.49 14.50
N LEU A 854 3.93 -25.86 13.31
CA LEU A 854 5.10 -26.70 13.07
C LEU A 854 6.34 -25.84 12.81
N HIS A 855 7.38 -26.04 13.62
CA HIS A 855 8.70 -25.43 13.47
C HIS A 855 9.90 -26.40 13.65
N PRO A 856 9.80 -27.71 13.33
CA PRO A 856 10.96 -28.59 13.37
C PRO A 856 11.93 -28.32 12.20
N VAL A 857 13.16 -28.83 12.31
CA VAL A 857 14.04 -29.01 11.15
C VAL A 857 13.57 -30.25 10.38
N LEU A 858 13.69 -30.26 9.05
CA LEU A 858 13.42 -31.46 8.25
C LEU A 858 14.64 -32.39 8.23
N ASP A 859 14.45 -33.60 8.73
CA ASP A 859 15.38 -34.72 8.65
C ASP A 859 14.59 -36.04 8.58
N LYS A 860 15.28 -37.18 8.65
CA LYS A 860 14.63 -38.51 8.58
C LYS A 860 13.61 -38.75 9.69
N THR A 861 13.74 -38.11 10.85
CA THR A 861 12.86 -38.28 12.01
C THR A 861 11.62 -37.38 11.95
N THR A 862 11.67 -36.31 11.15
CA THR A 862 10.59 -35.33 10.99
C THR A 862 9.95 -35.35 9.60
N TYR A 863 10.42 -36.23 8.72
CA TYR A 863 9.75 -36.54 7.46
C TYR A 863 8.40 -37.21 7.73
N HIS A 864 7.33 -36.67 7.14
CA HIS A 864 5.93 -37.05 7.35
C HIS A 864 5.56 -37.17 8.83
N LEU A 865 6.11 -36.26 9.63
CA LEU A 865 5.87 -36.16 11.06
C LEU A 865 4.37 -36.01 11.36
N VAL A 866 3.64 -35.27 10.53
CA VAL A 866 2.16 -35.22 10.57
C VAL A 866 1.64 -36.06 9.41
N ASN A 867 1.33 -37.32 9.70
CA ASN A 867 0.77 -38.29 8.78
C ASN A 867 -0.74 -38.48 9.00
N LYS A 868 -1.35 -39.41 8.24
CA LYS A 868 -2.78 -39.72 8.34
C LYS A 868 -3.25 -40.03 9.76
N GLU A 869 -2.52 -40.87 10.49
CA GLU A 869 -2.89 -41.28 11.85
C GLU A 869 -2.85 -40.09 12.82
N ARG A 870 -1.85 -39.21 12.68
CA ARG A 870 -1.68 -38.03 13.52
C ARG A 870 -2.68 -36.92 13.19
N LEU A 871 -3.07 -36.76 11.93
CA LEU A 871 -4.18 -35.89 11.55
C LEU A 871 -5.50 -36.35 12.21
N ALA A 872 -5.75 -37.66 12.24
CA ALA A 872 -6.97 -38.23 12.79
C ALA A 872 -7.16 -38.03 14.30
N ILE A 873 -6.08 -37.84 15.08
CA ILE A 873 -6.16 -37.61 16.54
C ILE A 873 -6.33 -36.13 16.90
N MET A 874 -6.22 -35.21 15.94
CA MET A 874 -6.41 -33.78 16.18
C MET A 874 -7.89 -33.47 16.46
N LYS A 875 -8.14 -32.31 17.08
CA LYS A 875 -9.53 -31.83 17.24
C LYS A 875 -10.14 -31.57 15.86
N LYS A 876 -11.44 -31.85 15.72
CA LYS A 876 -12.19 -31.67 14.46
C LYS A 876 -12.18 -30.25 13.90
N GLU A 877 -12.02 -29.25 14.77
CA GLU A 877 -11.93 -27.83 14.40
C GLU A 877 -10.51 -27.25 14.57
N ALA A 878 -9.50 -28.11 14.73
CA ALA A 878 -8.14 -27.66 14.91
C ALA A 878 -7.64 -26.88 13.68
N ILE A 879 -6.71 -25.97 13.93
CA ILE A 879 -5.99 -25.24 12.90
C ILE A 879 -4.55 -25.74 12.89
N LEU A 880 -4.05 -26.19 11.74
CA LEU A 880 -2.66 -26.61 11.56
C LEU A 880 -1.89 -25.61 10.70
N VAL A 881 -0.75 -25.13 11.18
CA VAL A 881 0.10 -24.17 10.47
C VAL A 881 1.47 -24.77 10.21
N ASN A 882 1.96 -24.64 8.98
CA ASN A 882 3.31 -25.07 8.60
C ASN A 882 4.07 -23.95 7.89
N CYS A 883 5.06 -23.41 8.59
CA CYS A 883 6.08 -22.50 8.04
C CYS A 883 7.50 -23.09 8.23
N SER A 884 7.61 -24.42 8.28
CA SER A 884 8.87 -25.13 8.46
C SER A 884 9.39 -25.69 7.13
N ARG A 885 8.98 -26.90 6.78
CA ARG A 885 9.19 -27.57 5.49
C ARG A 885 7.96 -28.38 5.12
N GLY A 886 7.64 -28.45 3.84
CA GLY A 886 6.48 -29.18 3.33
C GLY A 886 6.47 -30.65 3.73
N PRO A 887 7.56 -31.42 3.50
CA PRO A 887 7.65 -32.84 3.84
C PRO A 887 7.56 -33.19 5.34
N VAL A 888 7.35 -32.22 6.22
CA VAL A 888 6.97 -32.48 7.62
C VAL A 888 5.53 -32.99 7.71
N ILE A 889 4.69 -32.66 6.73
CA ILE A 889 3.32 -33.15 6.60
C ILE A 889 3.27 -34.12 5.41
N ASP A 890 2.56 -35.24 5.56
CA ASP A 890 2.09 -36.01 4.40
C ASP A 890 0.92 -35.23 3.77
N GLU A 891 1.22 -34.50 2.70
CA GLU A 891 0.32 -33.56 2.05
C GLU A 891 -0.84 -34.28 1.35
N ALA A 892 -0.62 -35.52 0.90
CA ALA A 892 -1.70 -36.35 0.35
C ALA A 892 -2.73 -36.69 1.43
N ALA A 893 -2.25 -37.15 2.60
CA ALA A 893 -3.12 -37.40 3.75
C ALA A 893 -3.81 -36.13 4.25
N LEU A 894 -3.14 -34.97 4.18
CA LEU A 894 -3.72 -33.69 4.54
C LEU A 894 -4.89 -33.29 3.63
N VAL A 895 -4.75 -33.46 2.31
CA VAL A 895 -5.81 -33.15 1.35
C VAL A 895 -7.06 -34.00 1.62
N ASP A 896 -6.87 -35.30 1.85
CA ASP A 896 -7.98 -36.19 2.19
C ASP A 896 -8.65 -35.78 3.52
N HIS A 897 -7.84 -35.45 4.53
CA HIS A 897 -8.34 -35.00 5.83
C HIS A 897 -9.13 -33.69 5.75
N LEU A 898 -8.66 -32.71 4.96
CA LEU A 898 -9.35 -31.43 4.74
C LEU A 898 -10.70 -31.61 4.06
N ARG A 899 -10.79 -32.55 3.12
CA ARG A 899 -12.03 -32.89 2.40
C ARG A 899 -13.06 -33.54 3.33
N GLU A 900 -12.62 -34.43 4.21
CA GLU A 900 -13.47 -35.12 5.18
C GLU A 900 -13.90 -34.23 6.36
N ASN A 901 -13.13 -33.20 6.68
CA ASN A 901 -13.32 -32.35 7.87
C ASN A 901 -13.42 -30.85 7.51
N PRO A 902 -14.60 -30.35 7.10
CA PRO A 902 -14.77 -28.95 6.65
C PRO A 902 -14.46 -27.87 7.71
N MET A 903 -14.43 -28.24 8.99
CA MET A 903 -14.12 -27.34 10.10
C MET A 903 -12.64 -27.37 10.51
N PHE A 904 -11.88 -28.39 10.09
CA PHE A 904 -10.44 -28.40 10.22
C PHE A 904 -9.85 -27.43 9.20
N ARG A 905 -8.83 -26.66 9.59
CA ARG A 905 -8.25 -25.62 8.73
C ARG A 905 -6.75 -25.68 8.71
N VAL A 906 -6.15 -25.23 7.61
CA VAL A 906 -4.69 -25.12 7.52
C VAL A 906 -4.21 -23.76 7.04
N GLY A 907 -3.00 -23.41 7.47
CA GLY A 907 -2.19 -22.32 6.94
C GLY A 907 -0.82 -22.84 6.52
N LEU A 908 -0.53 -22.86 5.22
CA LEU A 908 0.67 -23.47 4.66
C LEU A 908 1.51 -22.44 3.92
N ASP A 909 2.79 -22.34 4.29
CA ASP A 909 3.80 -21.57 3.55
C ASP A 909 4.70 -22.47 2.69
N VAL A 910 4.70 -23.78 2.93
CA VAL A 910 5.66 -24.73 2.36
C VAL A 910 4.97 -26.02 1.91
N PHE A 911 5.47 -26.65 0.85
CA PHE A 911 4.85 -27.80 0.18
C PHE A 911 5.85 -28.93 -0.06
N GLU A 912 5.38 -30.17 -0.20
CA GLU A 912 6.27 -31.33 -0.39
C GLU A 912 7.14 -31.21 -1.65
N GLU A 913 6.55 -30.76 -2.75
CA GLU A 913 7.18 -30.68 -4.08
C GLU A 913 7.15 -29.25 -4.62
N GLU A 914 7.76 -28.29 -3.91
CA GLU A 914 7.78 -26.88 -4.35
C GLU A 914 8.38 -26.73 -5.78
N PRO A 915 7.69 -26.01 -6.71
CA PRO A 915 6.60 -25.05 -6.49
C PRO A 915 5.17 -25.64 -6.55
N PHE A 916 5.04 -26.96 -6.70
CA PHE A 916 3.75 -27.63 -6.85
C PHE A 916 3.11 -27.92 -5.49
N MET A 917 1.80 -27.72 -5.44
CA MET A 917 0.94 -28.24 -4.38
C MET A 917 0.43 -29.61 -4.78
N LYS A 918 0.15 -30.47 -3.80
CA LYS A 918 -0.48 -31.76 -4.01
C LYS A 918 -1.84 -31.57 -4.69
N PRO A 919 -2.18 -32.41 -5.69
CA PRO A 919 -3.46 -32.34 -6.36
C PRO A 919 -4.64 -32.32 -5.38
N GLY A 920 -5.59 -31.41 -5.61
CA GLY A 920 -6.78 -31.21 -4.78
C GLY A 920 -6.61 -30.19 -3.65
N LEU A 921 -5.38 -29.83 -3.24
CA LEU A 921 -5.18 -28.83 -2.19
C LEU A 921 -5.70 -27.43 -2.60
N ALA A 922 -5.54 -27.08 -3.88
CA ALA A 922 -6.01 -25.80 -4.42
C ALA A 922 -7.54 -25.61 -4.32
N ASP A 923 -8.30 -26.69 -4.26
CA ASP A 923 -9.77 -26.67 -4.17
C ASP A 923 -10.28 -26.54 -2.72
N MET A 924 -9.39 -26.68 -1.72
CA MET A 924 -9.76 -26.71 -0.31
C MET A 924 -9.96 -25.28 0.24
N LYS A 925 -11.22 -24.86 0.41
CA LYS A 925 -11.57 -23.53 0.97
C LYS A 925 -11.10 -23.33 2.42
N ASN A 926 -10.92 -24.42 3.14
CA ASN A 926 -10.38 -24.47 4.50
C ASN A 926 -8.84 -24.49 4.54
N ALA A 927 -8.16 -24.27 3.41
CA ALA A 927 -6.72 -24.09 3.33
C ALA A 927 -6.36 -22.64 2.95
N VAL A 928 -5.46 -22.04 3.72
CA VAL A 928 -4.77 -20.79 3.35
C VAL A 928 -3.37 -21.17 2.92
N VAL A 929 -3.01 -20.88 1.67
CA VAL A 929 -1.72 -21.26 1.07
C VAL A 929 -0.96 -20.04 0.58
N VAL A 930 0.35 -20.00 0.82
CA VAL A 930 1.26 -18.95 0.32
C VAL A 930 2.59 -19.56 -0.14
N PRO A 931 3.29 -18.98 -1.13
CA PRO A 931 4.42 -19.64 -1.79
C PRO A 931 5.77 -19.34 -1.11
N HIS A 932 6.04 -19.94 0.05
CA HIS A 932 7.32 -19.90 0.77
C HIS A 932 7.86 -18.48 1.03
N ILE A 933 6.99 -17.64 1.59
CA ILE A 933 7.22 -16.22 1.85
C ILE A 933 7.53 -15.90 3.32
N ALA A 934 7.73 -16.89 4.18
CA ALA A 934 8.04 -16.72 5.62
C ALA A 934 9.11 -15.68 5.97
N SER A 935 10.14 -15.52 5.14
CA SER A 935 11.20 -14.52 5.38
C SER A 935 11.12 -13.30 4.46
N ALA A 936 10.04 -13.16 3.68
CA ALA A 936 9.88 -12.15 2.63
C ALA A 936 9.52 -10.75 3.15
N SER A 937 10.26 -10.25 4.14
CA SER A 937 10.33 -8.82 4.43
C SER A 937 11.60 -8.23 3.82
N LYS A 938 11.54 -6.95 3.42
CA LYS A 938 12.72 -6.26 2.86
C LYS A 938 13.89 -6.31 3.84
N TRP A 939 13.66 -5.92 5.10
CA TRP A 939 14.69 -5.89 6.13
C TRP A 939 15.33 -7.27 6.34
N THR A 940 14.50 -8.32 6.39
CA THR A 940 14.98 -9.70 6.59
C THR A 940 15.79 -10.20 5.42
N ARG A 941 15.31 -10.02 4.17
CA ARG A 941 16.03 -10.50 2.98
C ARG A 941 17.35 -9.76 2.76
N GLU A 942 17.38 -8.45 3.00
CA GLU A 942 18.62 -7.65 2.95
C GLU A 942 19.60 -8.06 4.06
N GLY A 943 19.09 -8.36 5.25
CA GLY A 943 19.89 -8.87 6.35
C GLY A 943 20.44 -10.27 6.07
N MET A 944 19.64 -11.18 5.51
CA MET A 944 20.10 -12.51 5.06
C MET A 944 21.22 -12.39 4.01
N ALA A 945 21.04 -11.54 3.00
CA ALA A 945 22.07 -11.29 2.00
C ALA A 945 23.37 -10.76 2.63
N THR A 946 23.24 -9.86 3.62
CA THR A 946 24.36 -9.33 4.39
C THR A 946 25.10 -10.43 5.17
N LEU A 947 24.37 -11.29 5.90
CA LEU A 947 24.99 -12.38 6.65
C LEU A 947 25.66 -13.40 5.73
N ALA A 948 25.02 -13.76 4.61
CA ALA A 948 25.57 -14.70 3.65
C ALA A 948 26.89 -14.20 3.03
N ALA A 949 26.93 -12.92 2.64
CA ALA A 949 28.16 -12.28 2.16
C ALA A 949 29.25 -12.24 3.23
N LEU A 950 28.90 -11.93 4.49
CA LEU A 950 29.85 -11.88 5.60
C LEU A 950 30.40 -13.26 5.99
N ASN A 951 29.63 -14.34 5.81
CA ASN A 951 30.14 -15.70 5.95
C ASN A 951 31.25 -15.96 4.93
N VAL A 952 30.99 -15.69 3.64
CA VAL A 952 31.98 -15.89 2.57
C VAL A 952 33.21 -15.03 2.79
N LEU A 953 33.01 -13.72 3.04
CA LEU A 953 34.08 -12.78 3.29
C LEU A 953 34.94 -13.16 4.50
N GLY A 954 34.31 -13.54 5.61
CA GLY A 954 35.00 -13.95 6.82
C GLY A 954 35.95 -15.11 6.58
N ARG A 955 35.53 -16.08 5.75
CA ARG A 955 36.39 -17.21 5.37
C ARG A 955 37.49 -16.84 4.39
N ILE A 956 37.23 -15.94 3.45
CA ILE A 956 38.26 -15.40 2.56
C ILE A 956 39.36 -14.69 3.35
N LYS A 957 38.98 -13.93 4.38
CA LYS A 957 39.88 -13.12 5.23
C LYS A 957 40.49 -13.89 6.41
N GLY A 958 40.02 -15.10 6.71
CA GLY A 958 40.49 -15.89 7.85
C GLY A 958 39.95 -15.43 9.20
N TYR A 959 38.78 -14.79 9.23
CA TYR A 959 38.12 -14.35 10.45
C TYR A 959 37.58 -15.53 11.28
N PRO A 960 37.54 -15.40 12.62
CA PRO A 960 36.96 -16.40 13.50
C PRO A 960 35.43 -16.50 13.32
N ILE A 961 34.83 -17.54 13.88
CA ILE A 961 33.39 -17.76 13.88
C ILE A 961 32.75 -16.95 15.01
N TRP A 962 31.59 -16.33 14.76
CA TRP A 962 30.84 -15.64 15.78
C TRP A 962 30.40 -16.62 16.90
N ASN A 963 30.52 -16.19 18.16
CA ASN A 963 30.28 -17.07 19.32
C ASN A 963 28.80 -17.38 19.57
N ASP A 964 27.90 -16.48 19.17
CA ASP A 964 26.47 -16.65 19.35
C ASP A 964 25.71 -16.38 18.04
N PRO A 965 25.43 -17.41 17.23
CA PRO A 965 24.72 -17.25 15.94
C PRO A 965 23.28 -16.73 16.11
N ASN A 966 22.80 -16.52 17.35
CA ASN A 966 21.50 -15.92 17.62
C ASN A 966 21.52 -14.40 17.68
N ARG A 967 22.68 -13.79 17.96
CA ARG A 967 22.82 -12.35 18.09
C ARG A 967 23.51 -11.78 16.87
N VAL A 968 22.71 -11.60 15.82
CA VAL A 968 23.18 -11.11 14.53
C VAL A 968 23.05 -9.60 14.35
N ASP A 969 22.39 -8.89 15.28
CA ASP A 969 22.23 -7.44 15.25
C ASP A 969 23.55 -6.66 15.02
N PRO A 970 24.70 -7.06 15.60
CA PRO A 970 25.98 -6.40 15.33
C PRO A 970 26.39 -6.42 13.85
N PHE A 971 26.03 -7.47 13.11
CA PHE A 971 26.30 -7.56 11.67
C PHE A 971 25.30 -6.78 10.81
N LEU A 972 24.12 -6.46 11.38
CA LEU A 972 23.01 -5.82 10.69
C LEU A 972 22.89 -4.32 10.97
N ASN A 973 23.67 -3.76 11.90
CA ASN A 973 23.67 -2.33 12.17
C ASN A 973 24.23 -1.53 10.98
N GLU A 974 23.42 -0.72 10.30
CA GLU A 974 23.83 0.06 9.12
C GLU A 974 24.79 1.21 9.45
N ASN A 975 24.83 1.65 10.71
CA ASN A 975 25.66 2.78 11.16
C ASN A 975 27.02 2.34 11.69
N ALA A 976 27.35 1.05 11.64
CA ALA A 976 28.60 0.49 12.16
C ALA A 976 29.19 -0.53 11.21
N SER A 977 30.52 -0.64 11.21
CA SER A 977 31.21 -1.74 10.53
C SER A 977 30.86 -3.06 11.22
N PRO A 978 30.57 -4.13 10.45
CA PRO A 978 30.29 -5.44 11.03
C PRO A 978 31.53 -5.98 11.78
N PRO A 979 31.33 -6.82 12.81
CA PRO A 979 32.43 -7.52 13.46
C PRO A 979 33.29 -8.30 12.46
N ALA A 980 34.60 -8.37 12.71
CA ALA A 980 35.53 -9.21 11.94
C ALA A 980 35.39 -10.69 12.33
N ALA A 981 34.21 -11.26 12.05
CA ALA A 981 33.85 -12.63 12.34
C ALA A 981 32.88 -13.15 11.26
N SER A 982 32.87 -14.47 11.05
CA SER A 982 31.87 -15.13 10.21
C SER A 982 30.58 -15.32 11.03
N PRO A 983 29.43 -14.74 10.64
CA PRO A 983 28.20 -14.81 11.43
C PRO A 983 27.73 -16.22 11.78
N SER A 984 27.82 -17.16 10.83
CA SER A 984 27.45 -18.55 11.06
C SER A 984 28.10 -19.49 10.05
N ILE A 985 28.81 -20.50 10.54
CA ILE A 985 29.37 -21.59 9.74
C ILE A 985 28.95 -22.92 10.37
N VAL A 986 28.11 -23.68 9.65
CA VAL A 986 27.48 -24.90 10.16
C VAL A 986 28.50 -26.01 10.43
N ASN A 987 29.52 -26.15 9.58
CA ASN A 987 30.59 -27.15 9.74
C ASN A 987 31.85 -26.62 10.45
N SER A 988 31.75 -25.53 11.21
CA SER A 988 32.90 -24.88 11.87
C SER A 988 33.70 -25.82 12.77
N LYS A 989 33.02 -26.74 13.47
CA LYS A 989 33.67 -27.75 14.34
C LYS A 989 34.47 -28.77 13.53
N ALA A 990 33.90 -29.29 12.44
CA ALA A 990 34.58 -30.26 11.58
C ALA A 990 35.83 -29.67 10.93
N LEU A 991 35.78 -28.38 10.58
CA LEU A 991 36.91 -27.64 9.99
C LEU A 991 37.89 -27.05 11.02
N GLY A 992 37.68 -27.26 12.32
CA GLY A 992 38.57 -26.75 13.38
C GLY A 992 38.68 -25.22 13.44
N LEU A 993 37.62 -24.49 13.09
CA LEU A 993 37.68 -23.02 12.98
C LEU A 993 37.63 -22.34 14.35
N PRO A 994 38.48 -21.32 14.60
CA PRO A 994 38.51 -20.64 15.88
C PRO A 994 37.23 -19.84 16.10
N VAL A 995 36.70 -19.87 17.32
CA VAL A 995 35.54 -19.08 17.74
C VAL A 995 36.01 -17.74 18.30
N SER A 996 35.31 -16.67 17.93
CA SER A 996 35.55 -15.31 18.38
C SER A 996 35.38 -15.21 19.89
N LYS A 997 36.25 -14.42 20.54
CA LYS A 997 36.12 -14.06 21.96
C LYS A 997 35.25 -12.82 22.19
N LEU A 998 34.80 -12.16 21.10
CA LEU A 998 34.01 -10.92 21.12
C LEU A 998 32.56 -11.14 21.55
#